data_AF-G8LUI1-F1
#
_entry.id   AF-G8LUI1-F1
#
_cell.length_a   1.000
_cell.length_b   1.000
_cell.length_c   1.000
_cell.angle_alpha   90.00
_cell.angle_beta   90.00
_cell.angle_gamma   90.00
#
_symmetry.space_group_name_H-M   'P 1'
#
loop_
_entity.id
_entity.type
_entity.pdbx_description
1 polymer ?
#
loop_
_entity_poly.entity_id
_entity_poly.type
_entity_poly.pdbx_seq_one_letter_code
_entity_poly.pdbx_strand_id
1 'polypeptide(L)'
;MKIFKKILGMIVAASIISSIVYTPALANTYIYEKEANILYKLDLYKGINETWFDPDLGTSLDRQTGVVMLLRIFGQEEEAKSLTYEKANAILSKFKDANKIADWSKRQVAYAVEKGYVKGYSEDSTFRPNVGLNGKAYCSLILQQLGYDGDFQYDKAATKLSEVGGLTTIQANLFNSDAILIKDSLVGISYGALQAKYKADGERLIKKLVEKGIVSAEKAKEVGLWYAEIISVEEIEDVVVNAGVAPKLPKSVEVEYDDGTKETVSVSWPYVDTSKVGEQTVYGEISGTSIKAKVKVIVVPDKLSVKAVSSGNLKEIIIEFSKPVENEDEATNKGNYDVEGNSVINAELSDDKMTVTLLLKNALKQQSDVEVIVDKKVGLEEDAELRIDNIKDVTTPEIVDVTSVGNGLVKVTFSEPVQNATTASNYTIDGKLFGSSQTTLSSNGKTVSFYLVRRLSSGSHKLAVKNKVSDYAGYIVEDNEVTFTVEKDDKAPTAKIKSATQTKVVIVFSEEIEIPDEENIITDTKATIEKIELADDNKTLTIYFDIDNALPAAGGKIIIEDVTDFSGNSTDIKLTVTPDYDVTRPEYVGYVIKNQKEIVLEFSEEVFSKYGEFELKDSDEDTIPLSDPTYYTEDGEYIKSKLVLKRADGLEFESGNYELTISGVTDLNPLKNVMIEKTVKITVDDKTPPSVSDVYINKEDNKLYIKFNEDVDERSATDYSNYLCTVNGIAWRINKRSAKIELLSDEQTVCITFSSDKNDYDEEVILVEKISRVQVEAVRDKKGNEMSAVSISSKDFKSDNTTAPKIISAAATDKNTIVVKIKGSINANTLEPDDFYITAGKDKYGNDIVITAWDAVYDADNNEIILTVNADIESDGTFNGKSIYLDLEDEDDIDTVNIFNQKLSISSSIKVTEDFKPVAKSIDSAYYEKNVGTIVYVRLSENLKLIHGEQLNANDSSQFRIKVNGKTVDAKIYYYNAESKDDKDTDVDETYARFKIVIEGNHRGDKVQVIFYRATKATIVDASGNALDDFNFTETVD
;
A
#
# COMPACT_ATOMS: atom_id res chain seq x y z
N MET A 1 6.36 -39.30 -15.17
CA MET A 1 6.73 -38.81 -16.52
C MET A 1 8.12 -38.23 -16.44
N LYS A 2 9.08 -38.99 -16.98
CA LYS A 2 10.51 -38.67 -16.98
C LYS A 2 10.82 -37.73 -18.14
N ILE A 3 11.59 -36.69 -17.82
CA ILE A 3 12.61 -36.05 -18.67
C ILE A 3 12.11 -35.54 -20.02
N PHE A 4 11.75 -34.26 -20.11
CA PHE A 4 11.95 -33.42 -21.31
C PHE A 4 11.59 -31.97 -20.95
N LYS A 5 12.62 -31.13 -20.72
CA LYS A 5 12.67 -29.66 -20.81
C LYS A 5 13.70 -29.13 -19.80
N LYS A 6 14.98 -29.15 -20.20
CA LYS A 6 16.09 -28.30 -19.73
C LYS A 6 17.37 -28.75 -20.43
N ILE A 7 17.42 -28.54 -21.76
CA ILE A 7 18.67 -28.57 -22.53
C ILE A 7 18.58 -27.41 -23.51
N LEU A 8 18.97 -26.22 -23.06
CA LEU A 8 19.38 -25.11 -23.91
C LEU A 8 20.19 -24.16 -23.02
N GLY A 9 21.49 -24.05 -23.27
CA GLY A 9 22.39 -23.17 -22.52
C GLY A 9 23.55 -23.87 -21.80
N MET A 10 24.19 -24.88 -22.42
CA MET A 10 25.41 -25.48 -21.84
C MET A 10 26.38 -26.03 -22.90
N ILE A 11 26.60 -25.31 -24.01
CA ILE A 11 27.64 -25.64 -24.99
C ILE A 11 28.20 -24.35 -25.62
N VAL A 12 29.13 -23.69 -24.95
CA VAL A 12 30.18 -22.85 -25.55
C VAL A 12 31.36 -22.96 -24.58
N ALA A 13 32.20 -24.00 -24.68
CA ALA A 13 33.61 -23.79 -25.07
C ALA A 13 34.34 -25.12 -25.39
N ALA A 14 33.63 -26.20 -25.75
CA ALA A 14 34.25 -27.49 -26.10
C ALA A 14 33.82 -28.06 -27.46
N SER A 15 33.27 -27.23 -28.36
CA SER A 15 32.77 -27.67 -29.67
C SER A 15 33.35 -26.84 -30.82
N ILE A 16 34.68 -26.75 -30.89
CA ILE A 16 35.39 -26.58 -32.16
C ILE A 16 36.35 -27.77 -32.30
N ILE A 17 35.78 -28.97 -32.29
CA ILE A 17 36.38 -30.17 -32.87
C ILE A 17 35.31 -30.71 -33.82
N SER A 18 35.62 -30.68 -35.12
CA SER A 18 34.74 -30.88 -36.27
C SER A 18 33.66 -31.95 -36.08
N SER A 19 32.39 -31.55 -36.16
CA SER A 19 31.30 -32.47 -36.42
C SER A 19 31.41 -32.99 -37.85
N ILE A 20 31.75 -34.27 -38.00
CA ILE A 20 31.64 -34.98 -39.28
C ILE A 20 30.15 -35.08 -39.59
N VAL A 21 29.67 -34.23 -40.51
CA VAL A 21 28.32 -34.36 -41.08
C VAL A 21 28.41 -35.37 -42.21
N TYR A 22 27.89 -36.58 -41.97
CA TYR A 22 27.64 -37.56 -43.04
C TYR A 22 26.40 -37.14 -43.83
N THR A 23 26.59 -36.62 -45.04
CA THR A 23 25.54 -36.57 -46.08
C THR A 23 26.02 -37.34 -47.30
N PRO A 24 25.23 -38.26 -47.88
CA PRO A 24 25.63 -38.94 -49.10
C PRO A 24 25.26 -38.10 -50.35
N ALA A 25 26.16 -38.17 -51.33
CA ALA A 25 26.02 -37.91 -52.77
C ALA A 25 26.47 -36.53 -53.34
N LEU A 26 27.64 -36.61 -54.01
CA LEU A 26 28.02 -35.95 -55.28
C LEU A 26 28.50 -34.47 -55.27
N ALA A 27 29.69 -34.25 -54.70
CA ALA A 27 30.83 -33.51 -55.27
C ALA A 27 32.07 -33.87 -54.43
N ASN A 28 33.23 -34.15 -55.02
CA ASN A 28 34.45 -34.48 -54.26
C ASN A 28 34.93 -33.25 -53.46
N THR A 29 34.52 -33.11 -52.20
CA THR A 29 34.99 -32.05 -51.28
C THR A 29 36.06 -32.60 -50.34
N TYR A 30 37.16 -31.87 -50.19
CA TYR A 30 38.26 -32.20 -49.29
C TYR A 30 37.86 -32.02 -47.82
N ILE A 31 38.45 -32.78 -46.89
CA ILE A 31 38.01 -32.83 -45.48
C ILE A 31 38.37 -31.54 -44.74
N TYR A 32 39.55 -30.98 -45.02
CA TYR A 32 40.13 -29.84 -44.30
C TYR A 32 40.13 -28.54 -45.11
N GLU A 33 39.17 -28.40 -46.03
CA GLU A 33 39.04 -27.19 -46.86
C GLU A 33 38.74 -25.93 -46.02
N LYS A 34 37.98 -26.06 -44.93
CA LYS A 34 37.70 -24.94 -44.02
C LYS A 34 38.95 -24.52 -43.28
N GLU A 35 39.70 -25.48 -42.76
CA GLU A 35 40.97 -25.28 -42.07
C GLU A 35 42.00 -24.65 -43.02
N ALA A 36 42.00 -25.00 -44.31
CA ALA A 36 42.85 -24.37 -45.32
C ALA A 36 42.56 -22.87 -45.45
N ASN A 37 41.28 -22.49 -45.49
CA ASN A 37 40.84 -21.09 -45.54
C ASN A 37 41.20 -20.33 -44.26
N ILE A 38 41.08 -20.97 -43.08
CA ILE A 38 41.48 -20.36 -41.81
C ILE A 38 42.99 -20.11 -41.81
N LEU A 39 43.81 -21.11 -42.15
CA LEU A 39 45.26 -20.93 -42.22
C LEU A 39 45.66 -19.86 -43.26
N TYR A 40 44.92 -19.72 -44.36
CA TYR A 40 45.12 -18.64 -45.32
C TYR A 40 44.82 -17.26 -44.75
N LYS A 41 43.68 -17.09 -44.06
CA LYS A 41 43.35 -15.83 -43.37
C LYS A 41 44.41 -15.41 -42.34
N LEU A 42 45.01 -16.40 -41.67
CA LEU A 42 46.09 -16.21 -40.70
C LEU A 42 47.48 -16.03 -41.33
N ASP A 43 47.59 -16.02 -42.67
CA ASP A 43 48.85 -15.94 -43.43
C ASP A 43 49.79 -17.16 -43.23
N LEU A 44 49.26 -18.25 -42.68
CA LEU A 44 49.97 -19.52 -42.40
C LEU A 44 49.82 -20.56 -43.50
N TYR A 45 49.06 -20.30 -44.56
CA TYR A 45 48.96 -21.14 -45.75
C TYR A 45 48.71 -20.28 -47.00
N LYS A 46 49.47 -20.46 -48.09
CA LYS A 46 49.48 -19.52 -49.23
C LYS A 46 48.80 -20.04 -50.49
N GLY A 47 48.52 -21.34 -50.58
CA GLY A 47 48.05 -21.95 -51.82
C GLY A 47 49.12 -22.01 -52.92
N ILE A 48 48.69 -22.25 -54.17
CA ILE A 48 49.58 -22.37 -55.35
C ILE A 48 49.44 -21.22 -56.35
N ASN A 49 48.45 -20.34 -56.20
CA ASN A 49 48.21 -19.22 -57.10
C ASN A 49 48.49 -17.89 -56.39
N GLU A 50 49.15 -16.96 -57.10
CA GLU A 50 49.55 -15.65 -56.54
C GLU A 50 48.41 -14.62 -56.49
N THR A 51 47.32 -14.86 -57.21
CA THR A 51 46.23 -13.87 -57.43
C THR A 51 44.91 -14.24 -56.76
N TRP A 52 44.68 -15.52 -56.48
CA TRP A 52 43.53 -16.01 -55.74
C TRP A 52 43.94 -17.23 -54.90
N PHE A 53 43.20 -17.53 -53.85
CA PHE A 53 43.55 -18.63 -52.96
C PHE A 53 43.15 -19.99 -53.57
N ASP A 54 44.13 -20.68 -54.17
CA ASP A 54 44.01 -22.07 -54.59
C ASP A 54 44.75 -22.98 -53.60
N PRO A 55 44.06 -23.75 -52.74
CA PRO A 55 44.72 -24.57 -51.74
C PRO A 55 45.36 -25.85 -52.30
N ASP A 56 45.05 -26.28 -53.53
CA ASP A 56 45.65 -27.48 -54.13
C ASP A 56 45.57 -28.76 -53.26
N LEU A 57 44.46 -28.96 -52.53
CA LEU A 57 44.36 -29.96 -51.46
C LEU A 57 44.56 -31.41 -51.92
N GLY A 58 44.31 -31.71 -53.20
CA GLY A 58 44.44 -33.06 -53.77
C GLY A 58 45.85 -33.48 -54.14
N THR A 59 46.80 -32.56 -54.16
CA THR A 59 48.18 -32.87 -54.57
C THR A 59 48.90 -33.68 -53.50
N SER A 60 49.60 -34.73 -53.93
CA SER A 60 50.42 -35.57 -53.03
C SER A 60 51.51 -34.75 -52.37
N LEU A 61 51.71 -34.95 -51.06
CA LEU A 61 52.63 -34.18 -50.25
C LEU A 61 54.06 -34.70 -50.38
N ASP A 62 54.92 -33.93 -51.03
CA ASP A 62 56.36 -34.18 -51.02
C ASP A 62 57.06 -33.61 -49.76
N ARG A 63 58.27 -34.10 -49.50
CA ARG A 63 59.05 -33.73 -48.31
C ARG A 63 59.38 -32.24 -48.26
N GLN A 64 59.79 -31.64 -49.37
CA GLN A 64 60.13 -30.21 -49.40
C GLN A 64 58.93 -29.29 -49.13
N THR A 65 57.73 -29.65 -49.61
CA THR A 65 56.49 -28.92 -49.30
C THR A 65 56.15 -29.02 -47.81
N GLY A 66 56.28 -30.22 -47.23
CA GLY A 66 56.08 -30.41 -45.79
C GLY A 66 57.03 -29.58 -44.93
N VAL A 67 58.30 -29.43 -45.34
CA VAL A 67 59.27 -28.56 -44.64
C VAL A 67 58.87 -27.09 -44.72
N VAL A 68 58.45 -26.61 -45.89
CA VAL A 68 58.00 -25.21 -46.04
C VAL A 68 56.78 -24.95 -45.17
N MET A 69 55.83 -25.89 -45.12
CA MET A 69 54.66 -25.76 -44.25
C MET A 69 55.03 -25.77 -42.77
N LEU A 70 55.95 -26.66 -42.35
CA LEU A 70 56.47 -26.69 -40.98
C LEU A 70 57.04 -25.33 -40.58
N LEU A 71 57.94 -24.74 -41.38
CA LEU A 71 58.51 -23.43 -41.04
C LEU A 71 57.44 -22.35 -41.01
N ARG A 72 56.43 -22.41 -41.89
CA ARG A 72 55.37 -21.42 -41.94
C ARG A 72 54.49 -21.44 -40.68
N ILE A 73 54.04 -22.61 -40.24
CA ILE A 73 53.18 -22.71 -39.03
C ILE A 73 53.93 -22.42 -37.74
N PHE A 74 55.26 -22.41 -37.75
CA PHE A 74 56.10 -21.93 -36.65
C PHE A 74 56.57 -20.48 -36.82
N GLY A 75 56.11 -19.77 -37.86
CA GLY A 75 56.43 -18.36 -38.12
C GLY A 75 57.86 -18.08 -38.59
N GLN A 76 58.56 -19.09 -39.11
CA GLN A 76 59.99 -19.07 -39.45
C GLN A 76 60.28 -18.97 -40.96
N GLU A 77 59.26 -18.97 -41.82
CA GLU A 77 59.45 -19.01 -43.28
C GLU A 77 60.20 -17.76 -43.81
N GLU A 78 59.87 -16.57 -43.28
CA GLU A 78 60.49 -15.32 -43.75
C GLU A 78 61.96 -15.22 -43.30
N GLU A 79 62.30 -15.68 -42.09
CA GLU A 79 63.69 -15.85 -41.67
C GLU A 79 64.43 -16.79 -42.63
N ALA A 80 63.82 -17.91 -43.01
CA ALA A 80 64.43 -18.84 -43.93
C ALA A 80 64.64 -18.24 -45.33
N LYS A 81 63.72 -17.40 -45.81
CA LYS A 81 63.86 -16.69 -47.10
C LYS A 81 64.97 -15.65 -47.10
N SER A 82 65.41 -15.18 -45.94
CA SER A 82 66.54 -14.24 -45.83
C SER A 82 67.91 -14.85 -46.15
N LEU A 83 68.03 -16.19 -46.17
CA LEU A 83 69.25 -16.88 -46.62
C LEU A 83 69.54 -16.57 -48.10
N THR A 84 70.79 -16.27 -48.44
CA THR A 84 71.17 -16.18 -49.86
C THR A 84 71.17 -17.56 -50.49
N TYR A 85 70.89 -17.64 -51.80
CA TYR A 85 70.96 -18.91 -52.54
C TYR A 85 72.35 -19.56 -52.45
N GLU A 86 73.41 -18.76 -52.39
CA GLU A 86 74.78 -19.23 -52.20
C GLU A 86 74.95 -19.98 -50.87
N LYS A 87 74.50 -19.40 -49.76
CA LYS A 87 74.53 -20.05 -48.43
C LYS A 87 73.65 -21.29 -48.40
N ALA A 88 72.45 -21.21 -48.97
CA ALA A 88 71.54 -22.35 -49.04
C ALA A 88 72.17 -23.54 -49.81
N ASN A 89 72.80 -23.28 -50.95
CA ASN A 89 73.53 -24.30 -51.70
C ASN A 89 74.69 -24.92 -50.91
N ALA A 90 75.45 -24.10 -50.16
CA ALA A 90 76.56 -24.57 -49.33
C ALA A 90 76.09 -25.49 -48.18
N ILE A 91 74.97 -25.16 -47.54
CA ILE A 91 74.39 -25.99 -46.47
C ILE A 91 73.90 -27.33 -47.02
N LEU A 92 73.30 -27.32 -48.22
CA LEU A 92 72.69 -28.48 -48.85
C LEU A 92 73.68 -29.38 -49.60
N SER A 93 74.90 -28.91 -49.90
CA SER A 93 75.90 -29.67 -50.68
C SER A 93 76.32 -30.99 -50.04
N LYS A 94 76.02 -31.18 -48.75
CA LYS A 94 76.19 -32.47 -48.04
C LYS A 94 75.24 -33.57 -48.53
N PHE A 95 74.18 -33.23 -49.27
CA PHE A 95 73.23 -34.18 -49.84
C PHE A 95 73.52 -34.46 -51.30
N LYS A 96 73.60 -35.74 -51.67
CA LYS A 96 73.88 -36.18 -53.05
C LYS A 96 72.79 -35.78 -54.05
N ASP A 97 71.56 -35.58 -53.56
CA ASP A 97 70.38 -35.23 -54.34
C ASP A 97 69.94 -33.78 -54.11
N ALA A 98 70.83 -32.90 -53.63
CA ALA A 98 70.55 -31.48 -53.41
C ALA A 98 70.06 -30.77 -54.68
N ASN A 99 70.48 -31.22 -55.87
CA ASN A 99 70.03 -30.72 -57.17
C ASN A 99 68.56 -31.04 -57.47
N LYS A 100 67.93 -31.98 -56.75
CA LYS A 100 66.50 -32.30 -56.88
C LYS A 100 65.60 -31.42 -56.00
N ILE A 101 66.17 -30.60 -55.11
CA ILE A 101 65.41 -29.64 -54.31
C ILE A 101 65.05 -28.45 -55.20
N ALA A 102 63.76 -28.14 -55.30
CA ALA A 102 63.28 -27.07 -56.16
C ALA A 102 63.77 -25.70 -55.68
N ASP A 103 64.01 -24.77 -56.60
CA ASP A 103 64.56 -23.44 -56.25
C ASP A 103 63.66 -22.66 -55.29
N TRP A 104 62.33 -22.79 -55.42
CA TRP A 104 61.35 -22.10 -54.56
C TRP A 104 61.38 -22.52 -53.08
N SER A 105 61.82 -23.76 -52.79
CA SER A 105 61.90 -24.33 -51.43
C SER A 105 63.33 -24.40 -50.89
N LYS A 106 64.32 -24.13 -51.73
CA LYS A 106 65.75 -24.39 -51.46
C LYS A 106 66.26 -23.69 -50.20
N ARG A 107 65.89 -22.42 -49.99
CA ARG A 107 66.31 -21.66 -48.80
C ARG A 107 65.65 -22.18 -47.53
N GLN A 108 64.37 -22.52 -47.61
CA GLN A 108 63.58 -23.09 -46.51
C GLN A 108 64.12 -24.46 -46.10
N VAL A 109 64.42 -25.33 -47.06
CA VAL A 109 65.03 -26.64 -46.78
C VAL A 109 66.43 -26.47 -46.18
N ALA A 110 67.25 -25.55 -46.70
CA ALA A 110 68.56 -25.26 -46.13
C ALA A 110 68.47 -24.76 -44.68
N TYR A 111 67.58 -23.81 -44.40
CA TYR A 111 67.34 -23.29 -43.06
C TYR A 111 66.93 -24.39 -42.08
N ALA A 112 65.92 -25.21 -42.44
CA ALA A 112 65.44 -26.30 -41.59
C ALA A 112 66.54 -27.35 -41.30
N VAL A 113 67.43 -27.59 -42.26
CA VAL A 113 68.58 -28.49 -42.10
C VAL A 113 69.68 -27.87 -41.24
N GLU A 114 69.97 -26.58 -41.39
CA GLU A 114 70.95 -25.84 -40.59
C GLU A 114 70.53 -25.77 -39.12
N LYS A 115 69.24 -25.49 -38.87
CA LYS A 115 68.65 -25.46 -37.52
C LYS A 115 68.44 -26.84 -36.90
N GLY A 116 68.62 -27.91 -37.68
CA GLY A 116 68.46 -29.29 -37.22
C GLY A 116 67.00 -29.76 -37.10
N TYR A 117 66.03 -28.95 -37.54
CA TYR A 117 64.60 -29.28 -37.53
C TYR A 117 64.27 -30.44 -38.48
N VAL A 118 65.04 -30.58 -39.56
CA VAL A 118 64.88 -31.68 -40.52
C VAL A 118 66.24 -32.29 -40.80
N LYS A 119 66.32 -33.62 -40.68
CA LYS A 119 67.53 -34.40 -40.96
C LYS A 119 67.39 -35.12 -42.31
N GLY A 120 68.49 -35.27 -43.04
CA GLY A 120 68.56 -36.18 -44.18
C GLY A 120 68.87 -37.60 -43.73
N TYR A 121 68.90 -38.52 -44.68
CA TYR A 121 69.20 -39.93 -44.44
C TYR A 121 70.71 -40.12 -44.36
N SER A 122 71.19 -40.49 -43.18
CA SER A 122 72.62 -40.67 -42.93
C SER A 122 73.18 -41.89 -43.66
N GLU A 123 72.34 -42.89 -43.98
CA GLU A 123 72.78 -44.14 -44.60
C GLU A 123 73.29 -43.93 -46.04
N ASP A 124 72.70 -42.99 -46.79
CA ASP A 124 73.05 -42.73 -48.18
C ASP A 124 73.43 -41.27 -48.48
N SER A 125 73.36 -40.39 -47.48
CA SER A 125 73.59 -38.94 -47.59
C SER A 125 72.63 -38.26 -48.59
N THR A 126 71.34 -38.61 -48.54
CA THR A 126 70.28 -37.98 -49.35
C THR A 126 69.26 -37.22 -48.50
N PHE A 127 68.63 -36.20 -49.09
CA PHE A 127 67.52 -35.47 -48.47
C PHE A 127 66.15 -36.03 -48.87
N ARG A 128 66.04 -36.52 -50.11
CA ARG A 128 64.82 -37.08 -50.72
C ARG A 128 63.66 -36.06 -50.83
N PRO A 129 63.84 -34.94 -51.53
CA PRO A 129 62.87 -33.83 -51.54
C PRO A 129 61.51 -34.18 -52.12
N ASN A 130 61.47 -35.08 -53.11
CA ASN A 130 60.25 -35.46 -53.83
C ASN A 130 59.58 -36.73 -53.27
N VAL A 131 60.10 -37.30 -52.17
CA VAL A 131 59.50 -38.48 -51.55
C VAL A 131 58.28 -38.05 -50.73
N GLY A 132 57.20 -38.83 -50.85
CA GLY A 132 55.96 -38.58 -50.13
C GLY A 132 56.14 -38.62 -48.62
N LEU A 133 55.55 -37.66 -47.91
CA LEU A 133 55.49 -37.67 -46.44
C LEU A 133 54.23 -38.37 -45.96
N ASN A 134 54.37 -39.25 -44.96
CA ASN A 134 53.23 -39.81 -44.23
C ASN A 134 52.93 -39.00 -42.96
N GLY A 135 51.79 -39.27 -42.33
CA GLY A 135 51.34 -38.52 -41.14
C GLY A 135 52.27 -38.68 -39.93
N LYS A 136 52.83 -39.88 -39.71
CA LYS A 136 53.84 -40.12 -38.65
C LYS A 136 55.05 -39.20 -38.82
N ALA A 137 55.57 -39.10 -40.05
CA ALA A 137 56.69 -38.24 -40.35
C ALA A 137 56.36 -36.76 -40.14
N TYR A 138 55.24 -36.26 -40.64
CA TYR A 138 54.91 -34.84 -40.48
C TYR A 138 54.62 -34.45 -39.02
N CYS A 139 53.85 -35.26 -38.28
CA CYS A 139 53.61 -35.05 -36.85
C CYS A 139 54.91 -35.09 -36.04
N SER A 140 55.86 -35.95 -36.39
CA SER A 140 57.15 -36.02 -35.70
C SER A 140 57.96 -34.73 -35.83
N LEU A 141 57.94 -34.09 -37.01
CA LEU A 141 58.63 -32.82 -37.25
C LEU A 141 58.02 -31.67 -36.44
N ILE A 142 56.68 -31.65 -36.32
CA ILE A 142 55.96 -30.66 -35.49
C ILE A 142 56.31 -30.84 -34.01
N LEU A 143 56.27 -32.08 -33.51
CA LEU A 143 56.63 -32.38 -32.11
C LEU A 143 58.06 -31.99 -31.77
N GLN A 144 59.00 -32.20 -32.69
CA GLN A 144 60.39 -31.77 -32.52
C GLN A 144 60.50 -30.26 -32.37
N GLN A 145 59.79 -29.48 -33.20
CA GLN A 145 59.74 -28.02 -33.09
C GLN A 145 59.04 -27.53 -31.80
N LEU A 146 58.08 -28.28 -31.28
CA LEU A 146 57.44 -28.00 -29.97
C LEU A 146 58.33 -28.36 -28.77
N GLY A 147 59.52 -28.93 -29.00
CA GLY A 147 60.49 -29.29 -27.96
C GLY A 147 60.39 -30.73 -27.45
N TYR A 148 59.60 -31.59 -28.09
CA TYR A 148 59.42 -33.00 -27.72
C TYR A 148 60.38 -33.95 -28.47
N ASP A 149 61.51 -33.46 -29.02
CA ASP A 149 62.49 -34.35 -29.67
C ASP A 149 63.01 -35.39 -28.68
N GLY A 150 62.86 -36.68 -29.01
CA GLY A 150 63.21 -37.81 -28.13
C GLY A 150 62.14 -38.24 -27.12
N ASP A 151 61.03 -37.50 -26.98
CA ASP A 151 59.97 -37.79 -25.98
C ASP A 151 58.83 -38.68 -26.51
N PHE A 152 58.93 -39.15 -27.75
CA PHE A 152 57.90 -39.98 -28.37
C PHE A 152 58.51 -41.05 -29.28
N GLN A 153 57.80 -42.16 -29.41
CA GLN A 153 58.13 -43.18 -30.41
C GLN A 153 57.56 -42.77 -31.76
N TYR A 154 58.34 -42.96 -32.84
CA TYR A 154 57.95 -42.55 -34.19
C TYR A 154 56.60 -43.14 -34.64
N ASP A 155 56.33 -44.39 -34.25
CA ASP A 155 55.07 -45.10 -34.52
C ASP A 155 53.87 -44.56 -33.72
N LYS A 156 54.06 -43.56 -32.85
CA LYS A 156 53.00 -42.90 -32.05
C LYS A 156 53.03 -41.38 -32.21
N ALA A 157 53.71 -40.85 -33.22
CA ALA A 157 53.90 -39.41 -33.37
C ALA A 157 52.57 -38.63 -33.44
N ALA A 158 51.57 -39.11 -34.17
CA ALA A 158 50.28 -38.41 -34.22
C ALA A 158 49.49 -38.53 -32.91
N THR A 159 49.61 -39.65 -32.19
CA THR A 159 49.04 -39.82 -30.84
C THR A 159 49.66 -38.83 -29.85
N LYS A 160 50.99 -38.71 -29.85
CA LYS A 160 51.69 -37.73 -29.00
C LYS A 160 51.26 -36.30 -29.32
N LEU A 161 51.12 -35.96 -30.61
CA LEU A 161 50.64 -34.64 -31.01
C LEU A 161 49.22 -34.37 -30.50
N SER A 162 48.37 -35.40 -30.39
CA SER A 162 47.05 -35.29 -29.76
C SER A 162 47.12 -35.06 -28.25
N GLU A 163 47.99 -35.76 -27.53
CA GLU A 163 48.17 -35.59 -26.07
C GLU A 163 48.57 -34.17 -25.69
N VAL A 164 49.33 -33.49 -26.56
CA VAL A 164 49.76 -32.10 -26.33
C VAL A 164 48.78 -31.07 -26.89
N GLY A 165 47.61 -31.48 -27.35
CA GLY A 165 46.53 -30.61 -27.81
C GLY A 165 46.53 -30.29 -29.32
N GLY A 166 47.46 -30.86 -30.09
CA GLY A 166 47.63 -30.58 -31.51
C GLY A 166 46.74 -31.38 -32.46
N LEU A 167 46.10 -32.46 -31.99
CA LEU A 167 45.17 -33.28 -32.77
C LEU A 167 44.07 -33.82 -31.87
N THR A 168 42.92 -34.12 -32.46
CA THR A 168 41.88 -34.91 -31.79
C THR A 168 42.26 -36.39 -31.77
N THR A 169 41.67 -37.18 -30.87
CA THR A 169 41.92 -38.63 -30.83
C THR A 169 41.57 -39.32 -32.16
N ILE A 170 40.54 -38.84 -32.86
CA ILE A 170 40.12 -39.37 -34.17
C ILE A 170 41.17 -39.04 -35.24
N GLN A 171 41.63 -37.79 -35.29
CA GLN A 171 42.69 -37.37 -36.23
C GLN A 171 44.01 -38.08 -35.96
N ALA A 172 44.38 -38.27 -34.69
CA ALA A 172 45.56 -39.04 -34.33
C ALA A 172 45.50 -40.46 -34.90
N ASN A 173 44.38 -41.16 -34.70
CA ASN A 173 44.20 -42.50 -35.24
C ASN A 173 44.25 -42.53 -36.78
N LEU A 174 43.71 -41.51 -37.44
CA LEU A 174 43.74 -41.38 -38.90
C LEU A 174 45.17 -41.13 -39.44
N PHE A 175 45.89 -40.19 -38.84
CA PHE A 175 47.19 -39.72 -39.33
C PHE A 175 48.38 -40.55 -38.83
N ASN A 176 48.21 -41.40 -37.83
CA ASN A 176 49.26 -42.29 -37.34
C ASN A 176 49.46 -43.51 -38.28
N SER A 177 49.58 -43.27 -39.60
CA SER A 177 49.65 -44.29 -40.64
C SER A 177 50.86 -44.09 -41.56
N ASP A 178 51.22 -45.14 -42.31
CA ASP A 178 52.28 -45.10 -43.34
C ASP A 178 51.80 -44.56 -44.69
N ALA A 179 50.52 -44.21 -44.83
CA ALA A 179 49.96 -43.67 -46.05
C ALA A 179 50.58 -42.31 -46.37
N ILE A 180 50.95 -42.11 -47.64
CA ILE A 180 51.45 -40.82 -48.12
C ILE A 180 50.30 -39.80 -48.05
N LEU A 181 50.57 -38.65 -47.44
CA LEU A 181 49.60 -37.59 -47.30
C LEU A 181 49.36 -36.88 -48.64
N ILE A 182 48.17 -36.30 -48.77
CA ILE A 182 47.90 -35.20 -49.70
C ILE A 182 47.87 -33.88 -48.91
N LYS A 183 47.87 -32.75 -49.62
CA LYS A 183 47.84 -31.41 -49.00
C LYS A 183 46.62 -31.18 -48.09
N ASP A 184 45.49 -31.84 -48.33
CA ASP A 184 44.34 -31.84 -47.42
C ASP A 184 44.71 -32.28 -45.99
N SER A 185 45.38 -33.43 -45.87
CA SER A 185 45.81 -33.95 -44.58
C SER A 185 46.94 -33.13 -43.95
N LEU A 186 47.83 -32.55 -44.77
CA LEU A 186 48.83 -31.59 -44.31
C LEU A 186 48.16 -30.43 -43.57
N VAL A 187 47.17 -29.80 -44.20
CA VAL A 187 46.40 -28.68 -43.64
C VAL A 187 45.72 -29.08 -42.34
N GLY A 188 45.05 -30.25 -42.31
CA GLY A 188 44.38 -30.73 -41.09
C GLY A 188 45.34 -30.90 -39.91
N ILE A 189 46.52 -31.46 -40.15
CA ILE A 189 47.55 -31.61 -39.11
C ILE A 189 48.13 -30.24 -38.69
N SER A 190 48.44 -29.37 -39.67
CA SER A 190 48.97 -28.03 -39.45
C SER A 190 48.02 -27.14 -38.64
N TYR A 191 46.72 -27.19 -38.95
CA TYR A 191 45.70 -26.42 -38.24
C TYR A 191 45.56 -26.88 -36.79
N GLY A 192 45.45 -28.19 -36.56
CA GLY A 192 45.40 -28.74 -35.22
C GLY A 192 46.63 -28.35 -34.39
N ALA A 193 47.82 -28.38 -35.01
CA ALA A 193 49.08 -28.05 -34.33
C ALA A 193 49.11 -26.63 -33.75
N LEU A 194 48.29 -25.69 -34.21
CA LEU A 194 48.19 -24.35 -33.63
C LEU A 194 47.73 -24.38 -32.15
N GLN A 195 46.96 -25.41 -31.76
CA GLN A 195 46.50 -25.61 -30.39
C GLN A 195 47.46 -26.48 -29.56
N ALA A 196 48.53 -26.99 -30.18
CA ALA A 196 49.53 -27.80 -29.48
C ALA A 196 50.34 -26.95 -28.51
N LYS A 197 50.61 -27.51 -27.33
CA LYS A 197 51.40 -26.87 -26.29
C LYS A 197 52.89 -27.10 -26.49
N TYR A 198 53.70 -26.08 -26.25
CA TYR A 198 55.15 -26.21 -26.13
C TYR A 198 55.51 -26.98 -24.85
N LYS A 199 56.58 -27.78 -24.91
CA LYS A 199 57.09 -28.50 -23.73
C LYS A 199 57.61 -27.57 -22.64
N ALA A 200 58.17 -26.41 -23.02
CA ALA A 200 58.93 -25.54 -22.12
C ALA A 200 58.06 -24.78 -21.11
N ASP A 201 56.95 -24.21 -21.58
CA ASP A 201 56.07 -23.31 -20.81
C ASP A 201 54.59 -23.76 -20.83
N GLY A 202 54.25 -24.77 -21.63
CA GLY A 202 52.87 -25.24 -21.78
C GLY A 202 51.99 -24.30 -22.62
N GLU A 203 52.55 -23.24 -23.18
CA GLU A 203 51.81 -22.30 -24.02
C GLU A 203 51.48 -22.90 -25.37
N ARG A 204 50.34 -22.50 -25.93
CA ARG A 204 49.90 -22.95 -27.26
C ARG A 204 50.73 -22.30 -28.36
N LEU A 205 50.95 -23.04 -29.45
CA LEU A 205 51.64 -22.51 -30.63
C LEU A 205 51.01 -21.21 -31.15
N ILE A 206 49.68 -21.13 -31.21
CA ILE A 206 48.97 -19.92 -31.64
C ILE A 206 49.27 -18.70 -30.75
N LYS A 207 49.42 -18.88 -29.43
CA LYS A 207 49.77 -17.81 -28.49
C LYS A 207 51.16 -17.23 -28.82
N LYS A 208 52.16 -18.11 -29.00
CA LYS A 208 53.51 -17.70 -29.40
C LYS A 208 53.56 -16.98 -30.75
N LEU A 209 52.68 -17.35 -31.69
CA LEU A 209 52.59 -16.67 -32.98
C LEU A 209 51.99 -15.26 -32.85
N VAL A 210 51.00 -15.08 -31.97
CA VAL A 210 50.41 -13.78 -31.65
C VAL A 210 51.42 -12.87 -30.94
N GLU A 211 52.11 -13.38 -29.92
CA GLU A 211 53.15 -12.64 -29.18
C GLU A 211 54.31 -12.17 -30.07
N LYS A 212 54.68 -12.97 -31.08
CA LYS A 212 55.73 -12.62 -32.06
C LYS A 212 55.22 -11.70 -33.17
N GLY A 213 53.94 -11.33 -33.18
CA GLY A 213 53.32 -10.52 -34.23
C GLY A 213 53.23 -11.22 -35.60
N ILE A 214 53.41 -12.54 -35.65
CA ILE A 214 53.29 -13.34 -36.88
C ILE A 214 51.81 -13.53 -37.24
N VAL A 215 50.95 -13.69 -36.23
CA VAL A 215 49.49 -13.75 -36.37
C VAL A 215 48.89 -12.59 -35.59
N SER A 216 47.93 -11.86 -36.19
CA SER A 216 47.18 -10.84 -35.46
C SER A 216 46.24 -11.48 -34.44
N ALA A 217 46.23 -10.93 -33.21
CA ALA A 217 45.27 -11.27 -32.16
C ALA A 217 43.81 -11.21 -32.66
N GLU A 218 43.46 -10.16 -33.40
CA GLU A 218 42.12 -9.96 -33.99
C GLU A 218 41.77 -11.08 -34.98
N LYS A 219 42.70 -11.41 -35.88
CA LYS A 219 42.49 -12.49 -36.87
C LYS A 219 42.34 -13.85 -36.20
N ALA A 220 43.11 -14.13 -35.15
CA ALA A 220 43.01 -15.37 -34.38
C ALA A 220 41.65 -15.50 -33.66
N LYS A 221 41.15 -14.39 -33.08
CA LYS A 221 39.81 -14.32 -32.46
C LYS A 221 38.69 -14.49 -33.50
N GLU A 222 38.78 -13.82 -34.66
CA GLU A 222 37.77 -13.90 -35.74
C GLU A 222 37.54 -15.35 -36.21
N VAL A 223 38.60 -16.15 -36.28
CA VAL A 223 38.53 -17.55 -36.75
C VAL A 223 38.31 -18.57 -35.62
N GLY A 224 38.05 -18.11 -34.39
CA GLY A 224 37.72 -18.97 -33.25
C GLY A 224 38.90 -19.75 -32.66
N LEU A 225 40.14 -19.30 -32.88
CA LEU A 225 41.33 -19.88 -32.23
C LEU A 225 41.63 -19.14 -30.93
N TRP A 226 41.03 -19.62 -29.83
CA TRP A 226 41.23 -19.02 -28.51
C TRP A 226 42.64 -19.27 -27.96
N TYR A 227 43.31 -18.21 -27.50
CA TYR A 227 44.70 -18.23 -27.01
C TYR A 227 44.90 -17.55 -25.65
N ALA A 228 43.95 -16.74 -25.17
CA ALA A 228 44.06 -15.97 -23.93
C ALA A 228 43.61 -16.78 -22.70
N GLU A 229 44.21 -16.52 -21.53
CA GLU A 229 43.92 -17.21 -20.27
C GLU A 229 43.32 -16.26 -19.23
N ILE A 230 42.37 -16.72 -18.42
CA ILE A 230 41.75 -15.92 -17.36
C ILE A 230 42.81 -15.63 -16.29
N ILE A 231 42.99 -14.36 -15.93
CA ILE A 231 43.94 -13.90 -14.91
C ILE A 231 43.28 -13.32 -13.65
N SER A 232 42.06 -12.82 -13.74
CA SER A 232 41.32 -12.29 -12.59
C SER A 232 39.81 -12.48 -12.76
N VAL A 233 39.10 -12.44 -11.63
CA VAL A 233 37.63 -12.42 -11.56
C VAL A 233 37.25 -11.12 -10.86
N GLU A 234 36.26 -10.41 -11.40
CA GLU A 234 35.75 -9.20 -10.75
C GLU A 234 35.14 -9.52 -9.37
N GLU A 235 35.22 -8.55 -8.45
CA GLU A 235 34.68 -8.69 -7.11
C GLU A 235 33.15 -8.84 -7.15
N ILE A 236 32.62 -9.74 -6.32
CA ILE A 236 31.20 -10.04 -6.25
C ILE A 236 30.66 -9.46 -4.95
N GLU A 237 29.55 -8.72 -5.03
CA GLU A 237 28.84 -8.20 -3.86
C GLU A 237 28.48 -9.32 -2.87
N ASP A 238 28.55 -8.99 -1.58
CA ASP A 238 28.20 -9.90 -0.50
C ASP A 238 26.71 -10.31 -0.59
N VAL A 239 26.42 -11.59 -0.36
CA VAL A 239 25.06 -12.15 -0.43
C VAL A 239 24.52 -12.36 0.98
N VAL A 240 23.54 -11.54 1.38
CA VAL A 240 22.84 -11.67 2.66
C VAL A 240 21.64 -12.61 2.52
N VAL A 241 21.45 -13.52 3.48
CA VAL A 241 20.36 -14.50 3.46
C VAL A 241 19.91 -14.87 4.88
N ASN A 242 18.61 -15.10 5.07
CA ASN A 242 18.09 -15.55 6.38
C ASN A 242 18.52 -17.00 6.66
N ALA A 243 18.65 -17.31 7.96
CA ALA A 243 18.95 -18.65 8.42
C ALA A 243 17.95 -19.67 7.86
N GLY A 244 18.46 -20.71 7.21
CA GLY A 244 17.67 -21.76 6.55
C GLY A 244 17.21 -21.46 5.13
N VAL A 245 17.42 -20.23 4.62
CA VAL A 245 17.08 -19.85 3.23
C VAL A 245 18.29 -20.08 2.32
N ALA A 246 18.06 -20.62 1.12
CA ALA A 246 19.13 -20.87 0.15
C ALA A 246 19.61 -19.54 -0.48
N PRO A 247 20.93 -19.25 -0.51
CA PRO A 247 21.46 -18.00 -1.05
C PRO A 247 21.34 -17.95 -2.57
N LYS A 248 20.99 -16.78 -3.12
CA LYS A 248 20.91 -16.54 -4.57
C LYS A 248 22.29 -16.12 -5.11
N LEU A 249 23.11 -17.09 -5.48
CA LEU A 249 24.44 -16.83 -6.03
C LEU A 249 24.39 -16.52 -7.55
N PRO A 250 25.28 -15.67 -8.08
CA PRO A 250 25.28 -15.27 -9.49
C PRO A 250 25.62 -16.47 -10.40
N LYS A 251 24.96 -16.58 -11.56
CA LYS A 251 25.20 -17.70 -12.50
C LYS A 251 26.42 -17.49 -13.40
N SER A 252 26.91 -16.26 -13.46
CA SER A 252 28.06 -15.85 -14.26
C SER A 252 28.80 -14.71 -13.57
N VAL A 253 30.07 -14.55 -13.88
CA VAL A 253 30.97 -13.52 -13.35
C VAL A 253 31.76 -12.90 -14.50
N GLU A 254 32.13 -11.63 -14.36
CA GLU A 254 33.07 -10.98 -15.28
C GLU A 254 34.50 -11.41 -14.95
N VAL A 255 35.28 -11.73 -15.99
CA VAL A 255 36.67 -12.12 -15.87
C VAL A 255 37.54 -11.31 -16.81
N GLU A 256 38.79 -11.10 -16.41
CA GLU A 256 39.82 -10.48 -17.24
C GLU A 256 40.78 -11.56 -17.75
N TYR A 257 41.16 -11.44 -19.02
CA TYR A 257 42.13 -12.30 -19.67
C TYR A 257 43.51 -11.64 -19.73
N ASP A 258 44.56 -12.44 -19.91
CA ASP A 258 45.95 -11.97 -20.00
C ASP A 258 46.25 -11.06 -21.21
N ASP A 259 45.34 -10.98 -22.17
CA ASP A 259 45.39 -10.02 -23.29
C ASP A 259 44.68 -8.69 -23.01
N GLY A 260 44.18 -8.50 -21.77
CA GLY A 260 43.49 -7.29 -21.30
C GLY A 260 42.01 -7.23 -21.68
N THR A 261 41.46 -8.26 -22.34
CA THR A 261 40.02 -8.32 -22.63
C THR A 261 39.22 -8.76 -21.41
N LYS A 262 37.97 -8.31 -21.31
CA LYS A 262 37.02 -8.74 -20.28
C LYS A 262 35.81 -9.41 -20.92
N GLU A 263 35.36 -10.53 -20.36
CA GLU A 263 34.13 -11.20 -20.79
C GLU A 263 33.39 -11.83 -19.59
N THR A 264 32.10 -12.11 -19.78
CA THR A 264 31.27 -12.81 -18.79
C THR A 264 31.33 -14.32 -18.98
N VAL A 265 31.69 -15.06 -17.94
CA VAL A 265 31.79 -16.53 -17.95
C VAL A 265 30.86 -17.15 -16.91
N SER A 266 30.36 -18.36 -17.18
CA SER A 266 29.50 -19.09 -16.23
C SER A 266 30.30 -19.61 -15.03
N VAL A 267 29.70 -19.54 -13.84
CA VAL A 267 30.28 -20.03 -12.58
C VAL A 267 29.39 -21.11 -11.97
N SER A 268 30.01 -22.15 -11.40
CA SER A 268 29.33 -23.22 -10.67
C SER A 268 29.66 -23.12 -9.18
N TRP A 269 28.64 -22.99 -8.34
CA TRP A 269 28.80 -22.85 -6.89
C TRP A 269 28.55 -24.17 -6.14
N PRO A 270 29.28 -24.43 -5.03
CA PRO A 270 28.97 -25.53 -4.15
C PRO A 270 27.68 -25.26 -3.35
N TYR A 271 27.17 -26.29 -2.66
CA TYR A 271 26.10 -26.11 -1.69
C TYR A 271 26.59 -25.21 -0.54
N VAL A 272 25.73 -24.26 -0.13
CA VAL A 272 25.99 -23.33 0.97
C VAL A 272 25.03 -23.65 2.10
N ASP A 273 25.56 -24.01 3.28
CA ASP A 273 24.76 -24.27 4.47
C ASP A 273 24.45 -22.94 5.15
N THR A 274 23.16 -22.58 5.19
CA THR A 274 22.67 -21.36 5.84
C THR A 274 21.93 -21.66 7.13
N SER A 275 22.04 -22.85 7.70
CA SER A 275 21.33 -23.22 8.94
C SER A 275 21.82 -22.46 10.18
N LYS A 276 23.01 -21.86 10.13
CA LYS A 276 23.61 -21.12 11.24
C LYS A 276 23.96 -19.71 10.80
N VAL A 277 23.66 -18.75 11.67
CA VAL A 277 24.03 -17.35 11.49
C VAL A 277 25.55 -17.17 11.48
N GLY A 278 26.03 -16.19 10.73
CA GLY A 278 27.43 -15.85 10.59
C GLY A 278 27.87 -15.69 9.14
N GLU A 279 29.15 -15.39 8.96
CA GLU A 279 29.74 -15.16 7.65
C GLU A 279 30.45 -16.42 7.13
N GLN A 280 30.32 -16.67 5.83
CA GLN A 280 31.06 -17.71 5.15
C GLN A 280 31.55 -17.23 3.78
N THR A 281 32.79 -17.57 3.43
CA THR A 281 33.32 -17.33 2.09
C THR A 281 33.10 -18.57 1.23
N VAL A 282 32.42 -18.39 0.09
CA VAL A 282 32.11 -19.45 -0.86
C VAL A 282 32.94 -19.26 -2.13
N TYR A 283 33.48 -20.34 -2.67
CA TYR A 283 34.29 -20.33 -3.88
C TYR A 283 33.58 -21.06 -5.03
N GLY A 284 33.40 -20.39 -6.16
CA GLY A 284 32.78 -20.91 -7.37
C GLY A 284 33.81 -21.37 -8.40
N GLU A 285 33.52 -22.46 -9.11
CA GLU A 285 34.36 -23.01 -10.16
C GLU A 285 34.03 -22.40 -11.53
N ILE A 286 35.07 -22.02 -12.28
CA ILE A 286 34.98 -21.51 -13.65
C ILE A 286 35.64 -22.54 -14.58
N SER A 287 34.93 -22.94 -15.65
CA SER A 287 35.43 -23.97 -16.56
C SER A 287 36.68 -23.49 -17.32
N GLY A 288 37.71 -24.33 -17.39
CA GLY A 288 38.93 -24.05 -18.15
C GLY A 288 40.02 -23.25 -17.43
N THR A 289 39.82 -22.90 -16.15
CA THR A 289 40.83 -22.22 -15.32
C THR A 289 40.91 -22.81 -13.91
N SER A 290 42.03 -22.59 -13.22
CA SER A 290 42.17 -22.86 -11.78
C SER A 290 41.75 -21.69 -10.89
N ILE A 291 41.49 -20.52 -11.48
CA ILE A 291 41.02 -19.33 -10.76
C ILE A 291 39.55 -19.53 -10.36
N LYS A 292 39.23 -19.18 -9.11
CA LYS A 292 37.90 -19.35 -8.53
C LYS A 292 37.22 -18.00 -8.33
N ALA A 293 35.92 -17.94 -8.59
CA ALA A 293 35.08 -16.84 -8.15
C ALA A 293 34.94 -16.88 -6.62
N LYS A 294 34.89 -15.73 -5.95
CA LYS A 294 34.77 -15.62 -4.50
C LYS A 294 33.58 -14.75 -4.15
N VAL A 295 32.70 -15.22 -3.27
CA VAL A 295 31.56 -14.45 -2.74
C VAL A 295 31.45 -14.66 -1.24
N LYS A 296 31.16 -13.62 -0.48
CA LYS A 296 30.83 -13.74 0.95
C LYS A 296 29.33 -13.95 1.07
N VAL A 297 28.92 -14.96 1.82
CA VAL A 297 27.52 -15.19 2.19
C VAL A 297 27.36 -14.89 3.67
N ILE A 298 26.47 -13.96 3.99
CA ILE A 298 26.18 -13.52 5.35
C ILE A 298 24.82 -14.09 5.75
N VAL A 299 24.82 -15.00 6.72
CA VAL A 299 23.60 -15.63 7.22
C VAL A 299 23.12 -14.85 8.44
N VAL A 300 21.94 -14.25 8.33
CA VAL A 300 21.32 -13.46 9.40
C VAL A 300 20.17 -14.24 10.06
N PRO A 301 19.80 -13.94 11.32
CA PRO A 301 18.62 -14.52 11.95
C PRO A 301 17.35 -14.33 11.09
N ASP A 302 16.40 -15.26 11.17
CA ASP A 302 15.13 -15.16 10.44
C ASP A 302 14.30 -13.96 10.92
N LYS A 303 14.23 -13.79 12.24
CA LYS A 303 13.48 -12.71 12.90
C LYS A 303 14.40 -11.56 13.30
N LEU A 304 13.93 -10.32 13.10
CA LEU A 304 14.57 -9.13 13.63
C LEU A 304 14.35 -9.08 15.15
N SER A 305 15.39 -8.76 15.89
CA SER A 305 15.33 -8.52 17.34
C SER A 305 16.29 -7.41 17.70
N VAL A 306 16.00 -6.68 18.78
CA VAL A 306 16.77 -5.52 19.21
C VAL A 306 17.26 -5.66 20.64
N LYS A 307 18.33 -4.94 20.96
CA LYS A 307 18.76 -4.66 22.34
C LYS A 307 19.24 -3.22 22.44
N ALA A 308 19.06 -2.62 23.61
CA ALA A 308 19.57 -1.29 23.90
C ALA A 308 20.85 -1.40 24.73
N VAL A 309 21.85 -0.59 24.39
CA VAL A 309 23.12 -0.51 25.13
C VAL A 309 23.49 0.95 25.38
N SER A 310 24.23 1.17 26.47
CA SER A 310 24.76 2.50 26.78
C SER A 310 25.81 2.92 25.73
N SER A 311 25.70 4.15 25.23
CA SER A 311 26.69 4.79 24.36
C SER A 311 28.01 5.12 25.08
N GLY A 312 28.01 5.10 26.41
CA GLY A 312 29.12 5.57 27.23
C GLY A 312 29.05 7.06 27.58
N ASN A 313 28.04 7.79 27.09
CA ASN A 313 27.78 9.20 27.43
C ASN A 313 26.33 9.40 27.93
N LEU A 314 26.01 10.61 28.41
CA LEU A 314 24.68 10.92 28.96
C LEU A 314 23.66 11.43 27.93
N LYS A 315 23.98 11.41 26.64
CA LYS A 315 23.14 12.00 25.59
C LYS A 315 22.65 11.04 24.53
N GLU A 316 23.30 9.89 24.40
CA GLU A 316 22.99 8.91 23.37
C GLU A 316 22.59 7.55 23.95
N ILE A 317 21.72 6.85 23.24
CA ILE A 317 21.41 5.43 23.45
C ILE A 317 21.68 4.70 22.13
N ILE A 318 22.25 3.50 22.20
CA ILE A 318 22.50 2.67 21.03
C ILE A 318 21.48 1.53 21.00
N ILE A 319 20.78 1.37 19.88
CA ILE A 319 19.88 0.25 19.59
C ILE A 319 20.59 -0.65 18.58
N GLU A 320 20.94 -1.87 19.00
CA GLU A 320 21.58 -2.87 18.15
C GLU A 320 20.53 -3.87 17.63
N PHE A 321 20.44 -4.00 16.31
CA PHE A 321 19.57 -4.95 15.61
C PHE A 321 20.32 -6.25 15.30
N SER A 322 19.60 -7.37 15.32
CA SER A 322 20.17 -8.69 15.04
C SER A 322 20.45 -8.97 13.56
N LYS A 323 19.87 -8.15 12.67
CA LYS A 323 20.09 -8.14 11.22
C LYS A 323 19.87 -6.72 10.67
N PRO A 324 20.37 -6.40 9.46
CA PRO A 324 20.10 -5.12 8.80
C PRO A 324 18.60 -4.79 8.77
N VAL A 325 18.21 -3.58 9.17
CA VAL A 325 16.83 -3.11 9.01
C VAL A 325 16.52 -2.88 7.54
N GLU A 326 15.35 -3.35 7.11
CA GLU A 326 14.91 -3.27 5.71
C GLU A 326 14.36 -1.89 5.36
N ASN A 327 13.66 -1.25 6.31
CA ASN A 327 13.05 0.08 6.13
C ASN A 327 13.86 1.15 6.88
N GLU A 328 14.70 1.88 6.13
CA GLU A 328 15.56 2.94 6.67
C GLU A 328 14.75 4.13 7.19
N ASP A 329 13.64 4.48 6.53
CA ASP A 329 12.80 5.61 6.91
C ASP A 329 12.16 5.35 8.29
N GLU A 330 11.67 4.13 8.52
CA GLU A 330 11.12 3.74 9.84
C GLU A 330 12.23 3.63 10.90
N ALA A 331 13.41 3.12 10.54
CA ALA A 331 14.52 3.02 11.49
C ALA A 331 15.11 4.39 11.89
N THR A 332 15.03 5.39 11.02
CA THR A 332 15.47 6.78 11.30
C THR A 332 14.34 7.68 11.80
N ASN A 333 13.10 7.18 11.83
CA ASN A 333 11.97 7.89 12.41
C ASN A 333 12.05 7.90 13.94
N LYS A 334 12.40 9.05 14.51
CA LYS A 334 12.43 9.28 15.96
C LYS A 334 11.12 8.92 16.69
N GLY A 335 9.97 8.95 16.02
CA GLY A 335 8.67 8.58 16.59
C GLY A 335 8.53 7.09 16.91
N ASN A 336 9.39 6.24 16.36
CA ASN A 336 9.41 4.80 16.62
C ASN A 336 10.24 4.43 17.88
N TYR A 337 10.75 5.42 18.60
CA TYR A 337 11.57 5.23 19.79
C TYR A 337 11.04 6.09 20.94
N ASP A 338 10.45 5.45 21.95
CA ASP A 338 10.04 6.11 23.18
C ASP A 338 11.09 5.84 24.27
N VAL A 339 11.56 6.91 24.93
CA VAL A 339 12.59 6.83 25.97
C VAL A 339 12.02 7.44 27.23
N GLU A 340 11.87 6.63 28.29
CA GLU A 340 11.14 7.05 29.49
C GLU A 340 11.68 8.37 30.06
N GLY A 341 10.80 9.37 30.18
CA GLY A 341 11.13 10.68 30.74
C GLY A 341 12.02 11.56 29.83
N ASN A 342 12.23 11.19 28.57
CA ASN A 342 13.01 11.96 27.60
C ASN A 342 12.34 11.95 26.22
N SER A 343 12.88 12.71 25.27
CA SER A 343 12.42 12.70 23.88
C SER A 343 13.60 12.49 22.96
N VAL A 344 13.43 11.68 21.92
CA VAL A 344 14.45 11.48 20.89
C VAL A 344 14.40 12.66 19.92
N ILE A 345 15.55 13.29 19.69
CA ILE A 345 15.69 14.42 18.75
C ILE A 345 16.38 14.02 17.44
N ASN A 346 17.17 12.94 17.45
CA ASN A 346 17.77 12.35 16.26
C ASN A 346 17.86 10.83 16.41
N ALA A 347 17.68 10.09 15.32
CA ALA A 347 17.91 8.65 15.23
C ALA A 347 18.77 8.37 13.99
N GLU A 348 20.04 8.06 14.21
CA GLU A 348 21.04 7.87 13.15
C GLU A 348 21.27 6.38 12.91
N LEU A 349 20.90 5.89 11.72
CA LEU A 349 21.14 4.52 11.30
C LEU A 349 22.56 4.35 10.75
N SER A 350 23.27 3.32 11.18
CA SER A 350 24.60 2.96 10.67
C SER A 350 24.56 2.49 9.21
N ASP A 351 25.69 2.60 8.51
CA ASP A 351 25.81 2.17 7.09
C ASP A 351 25.49 0.68 6.88
N ASP A 352 25.81 -0.16 7.86
CA ASP A 352 25.49 -1.60 7.85
C ASP A 352 24.02 -1.89 8.21
N LYS A 353 23.26 -0.85 8.57
CA LYS A 353 21.87 -0.87 9.00
C LYS A 353 21.61 -1.74 10.22
N MET A 354 22.62 -2.02 11.03
CA MET A 354 22.49 -2.88 12.21
C MET A 354 22.42 -2.09 13.52
N THR A 355 22.65 -0.78 13.49
CA THR A 355 22.72 0.04 14.69
C THR A 355 21.98 1.36 14.49
N VAL A 356 21.13 1.74 15.43
CA VAL A 356 20.57 3.09 15.50
C VAL A 356 21.11 3.80 16.74
N THR A 357 21.67 4.99 16.55
CA THR A 357 22.11 5.86 17.64
C THR A 357 21.05 6.93 17.87
N LEU A 358 20.42 6.89 19.05
CA LEU A 358 19.38 7.83 19.47
C LEU A 358 20.03 8.99 20.23
N LEU A 359 19.89 10.22 19.72
CA LEU A 359 20.24 11.44 20.46
C LEU A 359 19.03 11.95 21.23
N LEU A 360 19.21 12.21 22.52
CA LEU A 360 18.13 12.62 23.42
C LEU A 360 18.04 14.15 23.56
N LYS A 361 16.84 14.68 23.84
CA LYS A 361 16.59 16.11 24.08
C LYS A 361 17.23 16.62 25.37
N ASN A 362 17.11 15.85 26.44
CA ASN A 362 17.72 16.14 27.76
C ASN A 362 18.86 15.16 28.04
N ALA A 363 19.85 15.58 28.83
CA ALA A 363 20.87 14.65 29.31
C ALA A 363 20.28 13.68 30.35
N LEU A 364 20.68 12.42 30.28
CA LEU A 364 20.38 11.41 31.28
C LEU A 364 21.10 11.69 32.58
N LYS A 365 20.60 11.14 33.68
CA LYS A 365 21.25 11.27 34.98
C LYS A 365 22.38 10.25 35.09
N GLN A 366 23.44 10.63 35.78
CA GLN A 366 24.52 9.73 36.13
C GLN A 366 23.99 8.58 37.01
N GLN A 367 24.40 7.33 36.72
CA GLN A 367 23.98 6.09 37.39
C GLN A 367 22.47 5.81 37.35
N SER A 368 21.73 6.34 36.37
CA SER A 368 20.32 6.01 36.19
C SER A 368 20.11 4.78 35.31
N ASP A 369 18.99 4.11 35.53
CA ASP A 369 18.46 3.11 34.61
C ASP A 369 17.48 3.79 33.64
N VAL A 370 17.40 3.30 32.41
CA VAL A 370 16.53 3.85 31.35
C VAL A 370 15.80 2.73 30.64
N GLU A 371 14.51 2.96 30.41
CA GLU A 371 13.66 2.10 29.59
C GLU A 371 13.41 2.75 28.23
N VAL A 372 13.45 1.93 27.18
CA VAL A 372 13.25 2.32 25.78
C VAL A 372 12.26 1.37 25.14
N ILE A 373 11.22 1.91 24.50
CA ILE A 373 10.27 1.15 23.69
C ILE A 373 10.59 1.39 22.23
N VAL A 374 10.78 0.31 21.48
CA VAL A 374 10.99 0.34 20.03
C VAL A 374 9.73 -0.18 19.34
N ASP A 375 9.06 0.66 18.53
CA ASP A 375 7.82 0.33 17.82
C ASP A 375 8.08 -0.78 16.77
N LYS A 376 7.14 -1.73 16.65
CA LYS A 376 7.19 -2.78 15.63
C LYS A 376 7.34 -2.28 14.19
N LYS A 377 6.97 -1.03 13.89
CA LYS A 377 7.15 -0.39 12.56
C LYS A 377 8.58 -0.45 12.04
N VAL A 378 9.58 -0.53 12.91
CA VAL A 378 10.99 -0.71 12.50
C VAL A 378 11.28 -2.11 11.90
N GLY A 379 10.27 -2.99 11.85
CA GLY A 379 10.37 -4.35 11.30
C GLY A 379 10.36 -5.47 12.35
N LEU A 380 9.98 -5.18 13.60
CA LEU A 380 9.82 -6.19 14.65
C LEU A 380 8.43 -6.85 14.56
N GLU A 381 8.26 -8.02 15.17
CA GLU A 381 6.95 -8.69 15.22
C GLU A 381 5.99 -7.99 16.19
N GLU A 382 6.52 -7.40 17.25
CA GLU A 382 5.84 -6.67 18.30
C GLU A 382 6.76 -5.57 18.85
N ASP A 383 6.19 -4.62 19.59
CA ASP A 383 6.96 -3.55 20.21
C ASP A 383 7.94 -4.16 21.23
N ALA A 384 9.18 -3.66 21.26
CA ALA A 384 10.22 -4.18 22.13
C ALA A 384 10.50 -3.21 23.29
N GLU A 385 10.23 -3.67 24.52
CA GLU A 385 10.62 -2.99 25.75
C GLU A 385 12.06 -3.38 26.13
N LEU A 386 12.95 -2.40 26.21
CA LEU A 386 14.38 -2.56 26.45
C LEU A 386 14.78 -1.78 27.69
N ARG A 387 15.75 -2.31 28.45
CA ARG A 387 16.25 -1.68 29.66
C ARG A 387 17.77 -1.60 29.64
N ILE A 388 18.29 -0.42 30.00
CA ILE A 388 19.73 -0.17 30.20
C ILE A 388 19.93 0.21 31.66
N ASP A 389 20.73 -0.58 32.38
CA ASP A 389 21.03 -0.31 33.78
C ASP A 389 22.30 0.53 33.95
N ASN A 390 22.29 1.43 34.94
CA ASN A 390 23.46 2.16 35.43
C ASN A 390 24.25 2.88 34.30
N ILE A 391 23.55 3.72 33.53
CA ILE A 391 24.16 4.58 32.53
C ILE A 391 25.15 5.52 33.20
N LYS A 392 26.36 5.59 32.64
CA LYS A 392 27.42 6.43 33.16
C LYS A 392 28.28 6.99 32.06
N ASP A 393 28.71 8.21 32.33
CA ASP A 393 29.75 8.91 31.59
C ASP A 393 30.89 9.22 32.55
N VAL A 394 32.10 8.80 32.17
CA VAL A 394 33.33 8.92 32.97
C VAL A 394 34.52 9.30 32.10
N THR A 395 34.28 9.66 30.84
CA THR A 395 35.31 9.96 29.84
C THR A 395 35.29 11.44 29.52
N THR A 396 36.42 11.99 29.12
CA THR A 396 36.48 13.35 28.58
C THR A 396 36.24 13.29 27.07
N PRO A 397 35.53 14.27 26.48
CA PRO A 397 35.39 14.36 25.03
C PRO A 397 36.74 14.63 24.37
N GLU A 398 37.02 13.96 23.25
CA GLU A 398 38.26 14.09 22.47
C GLU A 398 37.96 14.52 21.02
N ILE A 399 38.93 15.16 20.36
CA ILE A 399 38.87 15.40 18.91
C ILE A 399 39.29 14.10 18.21
N VAL A 400 38.34 13.47 17.53
CA VAL A 400 38.58 12.25 16.73
C VAL A 400 39.16 12.61 15.37
N ASP A 401 38.68 13.70 14.77
CA ASP A 401 39.09 14.08 13.42
C ASP A 401 38.99 15.59 13.18
N VAL A 402 39.88 16.09 12.32
CA VAL A 402 39.83 17.45 11.78
C VAL A 402 40.05 17.37 10.28
N THR A 403 39.01 17.66 9.51
CA THR A 403 39.08 17.61 8.04
C THR A 403 38.84 19.00 7.47
N SER A 404 39.68 19.41 6.52
CA SER A 404 39.36 20.53 5.65
C SER A 404 38.62 20.03 4.42
N VAL A 405 37.51 20.67 4.09
CA VAL A 405 36.80 20.52 2.84
C VAL A 405 37.16 21.71 1.97
N GLY A 406 37.92 21.44 0.90
CA GLY A 406 38.61 22.47 0.15
C GLY A 406 39.46 23.37 1.06
N ASN A 407 39.48 24.66 0.76
CA ASN A 407 40.17 25.67 1.56
C ASN A 407 39.23 26.56 2.39
N GLY A 408 37.91 26.36 2.28
CA GLY A 408 36.87 27.21 2.85
C GLY A 408 36.11 26.63 4.05
N LEU A 409 36.18 25.32 4.30
CA LEU A 409 35.45 24.67 5.40
C LEU A 409 36.37 23.77 6.22
N VAL A 410 36.28 23.87 7.55
CA VAL A 410 36.95 22.95 8.49
C VAL A 410 35.90 22.27 9.34
N LYS A 411 35.88 20.95 9.36
CA LYS A 411 35.03 20.12 10.22
C LYS A 411 35.87 19.54 11.36
N VAL A 412 35.36 19.62 12.58
CA VAL A 412 35.98 19.08 13.80
C VAL A 412 35.02 18.09 14.42
N THR A 413 35.41 16.82 14.47
CA THR A 413 34.58 15.72 14.98
C THR A 413 35.04 15.32 16.37
N PHE A 414 34.11 15.30 17.32
CA PHE A 414 34.32 14.88 18.69
C PHE A 414 33.93 13.40 18.92
N SER A 415 34.47 12.78 19.96
CA SER A 415 34.18 11.39 20.34
C SER A 415 32.74 11.18 20.83
N GLU A 416 32.06 12.23 21.24
CA GLU A 416 30.73 12.23 21.82
C GLU A 416 30.02 13.59 21.64
N PRO A 417 28.70 13.70 21.89
CA PRO A 417 28.00 14.96 21.75
C PRO A 417 28.50 16.02 22.74
N VAL A 418 28.83 17.22 22.23
CA VAL A 418 29.44 18.29 23.01
C VAL A 418 28.57 19.56 23.07
N GLN A 419 28.80 20.35 24.12
CA GLN A 419 28.24 21.68 24.36
C GLN A 419 29.29 22.77 24.11
N ASN A 420 28.81 23.99 23.84
CA ASN A 420 29.64 25.19 23.60
C ASN A 420 30.61 25.09 22.42
N ALA A 421 30.43 24.08 21.55
CA ALA A 421 31.35 23.76 20.46
C ALA A 421 31.20 24.71 19.24
N THR A 422 30.05 25.38 19.09
CA THR A 422 29.81 26.30 17.96
C THR A 422 30.48 27.66 18.09
N THR A 423 31.15 27.95 19.21
CA THR A 423 31.81 29.24 19.42
C THR A 423 33.23 29.24 18.83
N ALA A 424 33.44 29.89 17.68
CA ALA A 424 34.73 29.89 16.98
C ALA A 424 35.91 30.38 17.82
N SER A 425 35.70 31.28 18.81
CA SER A 425 36.77 31.75 19.70
C SER A 425 37.34 30.67 20.63
N ASN A 426 36.65 29.54 20.77
CA ASN A 426 37.12 28.36 21.48
C ASN A 426 38.18 27.60 20.68
N TYR A 427 38.45 27.98 19.43
CA TYR A 427 39.38 27.29 18.55
C TYR A 427 40.47 28.24 18.05
N THR A 428 41.60 27.68 17.65
CA THR A 428 42.64 28.39 16.90
C THR A 428 43.16 27.52 15.77
N ILE A 429 43.48 28.14 14.64
CA ILE A 429 44.23 27.50 13.54
C ILE A 429 45.62 28.15 13.49
N ASP A 430 46.66 27.32 13.52
CA ASP A 430 48.07 27.74 13.58
C ASP A 430 48.37 28.74 14.72
N GLY A 431 47.74 28.50 15.88
CA GLY A 431 47.86 29.34 17.08
C GLY A 431 47.18 30.71 16.98
N LYS A 432 46.38 30.97 15.94
CA LYS A 432 45.66 32.24 15.73
C LYS A 432 44.16 32.04 15.76
N LEU A 433 43.44 33.05 16.24
CA LEU A 433 41.98 33.12 16.08
C LEU A 433 41.63 33.26 14.59
N PHE A 434 40.59 32.57 14.16
CA PHE A 434 40.04 32.65 12.81
C PHE A 434 38.59 33.16 12.86
N GLY A 435 38.11 33.66 11.72
CA GLY A 435 36.72 34.08 11.55
C GLY A 435 35.93 33.00 10.83
N SER A 436 34.73 32.73 11.32
CA SER A 436 33.75 31.84 10.69
C SER A 436 32.52 32.69 10.30
N SER A 437 32.06 32.62 9.05
CA SER A 437 30.81 33.27 8.63
C SER A 437 29.60 32.59 9.26
N GLN A 438 29.70 31.27 9.44
CA GLN A 438 28.72 30.42 10.07
C GLN A 438 29.43 29.31 10.85
N THR A 439 28.81 28.86 11.95
CA THR A 439 29.20 27.66 12.67
C THR A 439 27.98 26.79 12.87
N THR A 440 28.06 25.52 12.47
CA THR A 440 26.98 24.56 12.67
C THR A 440 27.50 23.37 13.47
N LEU A 441 26.62 22.78 14.25
CA LEU A 441 26.83 21.50 14.91
C LEU A 441 25.94 20.48 14.20
N SER A 442 26.50 19.34 13.79
CA SER A 442 25.75 18.26 13.16
C SER A 442 24.57 17.82 14.04
N SER A 443 23.55 17.26 13.40
CA SER A 443 22.35 16.74 14.09
C SER A 443 22.65 15.74 15.22
N ASN A 444 23.74 14.98 15.13
CA ASN A 444 24.22 14.07 16.18
C ASN A 444 25.05 14.73 17.29
N GLY A 445 25.32 16.04 17.20
CA GLY A 445 26.00 16.81 18.22
C GLY A 445 27.53 16.64 18.28
N LYS A 446 28.13 15.91 17.34
CA LYS A 446 29.56 15.52 17.37
C LYS A 446 30.46 16.32 16.45
N THR A 447 29.95 16.83 15.33
CA THR A 447 30.79 17.47 14.30
C THR A 447 30.48 18.96 14.24
N VAL A 448 31.47 19.80 14.49
CA VAL A 448 31.36 21.25 14.30
C VAL A 448 31.94 21.63 12.95
N SER A 449 31.15 22.34 12.15
CA SER A 449 31.57 22.87 10.85
C SER A 449 31.84 24.37 10.95
N PHE A 450 33.05 24.79 10.56
CA PHE A 450 33.50 26.18 10.53
C PHE A 450 33.65 26.66 9.07
N TYR A 451 32.72 27.50 8.63
CA TYR A 451 32.75 28.15 7.32
C TYR A 451 33.69 29.36 7.35
N LEU A 452 34.92 29.19 6.87
CA LEU A 452 36.00 30.16 7.07
C LEU A 452 35.80 31.43 6.24
N VAL A 453 35.82 32.59 6.90
CA VAL A 453 35.81 33.91 6.23
C VAL A 453 37.09 34.13 5.43
N ARG A 454 38.21 33.57 5.91
CA ARG A 454 39.49 33.59 5.23
C ARG A 454 39.90 32.16 4.93
N ARG A 455 39.88 31.82 3.65
CA ARG A 455 40.29 30.52 3.13
C ARG A 455 41.74 30.20 3.52
N LEU A 456 42.01 28.94 3.84
CA LEU A 456 43.33 28.45 4.21
C LEU A 456 44.25 28.34 3.00
N SER A 457 45.55 28.39 3.23
CA SER A 457 46.54 28.01 2.22
C SER A 457 46.56 26.49 2.04
N SER A 458 46.93 25.99 0.86
CA SER A 458 47.23 24.57 0.70
C SER A 458 48.42 24.16 1.57
N GLY A 459 48.34 23.00 2.23
CA GLY A 459 49.40 22.47 3.09
C GLY A 459 48.94 22.06 4.49
N SER A 460 49.89 21.80 5.37
CA SER A 460 49.63 21.32 6.73
C SER A 460 49.29 22.48 7.68
N HIS A 461 48.21 22.30 8.43
CA HIS A 461 47.68 23.23 9.44
C HIS A 461 47.44 22.52 10.76
N LYS A 462 47.39 23.29 11.85
CA LYS A 462 47.08 22.76 13.19
C LYS A 462 45.84 23.42 13.78
N LEU A 463 44.86 22.62 14.16
CA LEU A 463 43.70 23.07 14.92
C LEU A 463 43.90 22.75 16.40
N ALA A 464 43.62 23.72 17.26
CA ALA A 464 43.60 23.53 18.71
C ALA A 464 42.24 23.96 19.28
N VAL A 465 41.73 23.19 20.24
CA VAL A 465 40.52 23.51 21.00
C VAL A 465 40.90 23.98 22.40
N LYS A 466 40.24 25.05 22.85
CA LYS A 466 40.40 25.59 24.19
C LYS A 466 39.40 24.93 25.13
N ASN A 467 39.74 24.97 26.41
CA ASN A 467 39.04 24.43 27.58
C ASN A 467 37.69 25.10 27.90
N LYS A 468 36.79 25.15 26.91
CA LYS A 468 35.40 25.64 27.01
C LYS A 468 34.37 24.72 26.32
N VAL A 469 34.83 23.79 25.50
CA VAL A 469 33.98 22.74 24.93
C VAL A 469 33.90 21.61 25.96
N SER A 470 32.69 21.18 26.29
CA SER A 470 32.45 20.15 27.31
C SER A 470 31.38 19.18 26.85
N ASP A 471 31.33 17.98 27.40
CA ASP A 471 30.23 17.05 27.20
C ASP A 471 28.99 17.43 28.06
N TYR A 472 28.06 16.48 28.19
CA TYR A 472 26.86 16.61 29.02
C TYR A 472 26.99 16.06 30.44
N ALA A 473 28.12 15.45 30.81
CA ALA A 473 28.51 15.12 32.19
C ALA A 473 29.34 16.23 32.87
N GLY A 474 29.77 17.24 32.10
CA GLY A 474 30.57 18.37 32.53
C GLY A 474 32.09 18.19 32.37
N TYR A 475 32.57 17.13 31.70
CA TYR A 475 33.99 17.00 31.39
C TYR A 475 34.35 17.91 30.21
N ILE A 476 35.49 18.58 30.30
CA ILE A 476 35.97 19.56 29.32
C ILE A 476 37.01 18.88 28.43
N VAL A 477 36.98 19.18 27.13
CA VAL A 477 37.98 18.70 26.17
C VAL A 477 39.38 19.13 26.63
N GLU A 478 40.31 18.18 26.69
CA GLU A 478 41.71 18.48 27.01
C GLU A 478 42.36 19.30 25.89
N ASP A 479 43.24 20.25 26.27
CA ASP A 479 43.96 21.10 25.30
C ASP A 479 44.86 20.23 24.42
N ASN A 480 44.45 20.06 23.16
CA ASN A 480 45.13 19.24 22.17
C ASN A 480 45.29 19.97 20.83
N GLU A 481 46.42 19.74 20.15
CA GLU A 481 46.65 20.19 18.78
C GLU A 481 46.50 19.00 17.83
N VAL A 482 45.57 19.09 16.88
CA VAL A 482 45.39 18.11 15.81
C VAL A 482 45.89 18.71 14.50
N THR A 483 46.76 17.97 13.81
CA THR A 483 47.28 18.38 12.50
C THR A 483 46.37 17.88 11.40
N PHE A 484 46.00 18.75 10.47
CA PHE A 484 45.23 18.42 9.28
C PHE A 484 45.89 19.01 8.03
N THR A 485 45.53 18.53 6.84
CA THR A 485 46.12 18.98 5.58
C THR A 485 45.04 19.49 4.64
N VAL A 486 45.25 20.69 4.10
CA VAL A 486 44.44 21.28 3.04
C VAL A 486 45.06 20.87 1.70
N GLU A 487 44.39 19.94 1.02
CA GLU A 487 44.73 19.49 -0.33
C GLU A 487 44.41 20.60 -1.36
N LYS A 488 45.16 20.62 -2.46
CA LYS A 488 44.83 21.50 -3.58
C LYS A 488 43.77 20.84 -4.45
N ASP A 489 42.72 21.58 -4.75
CA ASP A 489 41.64 21.12 -5.61
C ASP A 489 41.27 22.21 -6.62
N ASP A 490 41.32 21.81 -7.90
CA ASP A 490 41.11 22.68 -9.07
C ASP A 490 39.94 22.16 -9.93
N LYS A 491 39.11 21.24 -9.43
CA LYS A 491 37.99 20.63 -10.18
C LYS A 491 36.68 21.24 -9.71
N ALA A 492 35.81 21.60 -10.65
CA ALA A 492 34.48 22.06 -10.32
C ALA A 492 33.54 20.88 -9.99
N PRO A 493 32.54 21.08 -9.13
CA PRO A 493 31.59 20.04 -8.75
C PRO A 493 30.74 19.57 -9.93
N THR A 494 30.36 18.29 -9.92
CA THR A 494 29.38 17.70 -10.83
C THR A 494 28.20 17.15 -10.02
N ALA A 495 27.04 16.89 -10.62
CA ALA A 495 25.89 16.39 -9.89
C ALA A 495 25.08 15.33 -10.64
N LYS A 496 24.32 14.54 -9.88
CA LYS A 496 23.36 13.56 -10.38
C LYS A 496 22.08 13.61 -9.56
N ILE A 497 20.96 13.28 -10.18
CA ILE A 497 19.68 13.12 -9.47
C ILE A 497 19.72 11.81 -8.70
N LYS A 498 19.47 11.88 -7.39
CA LYS A 498 19.29 10.70 -6.52
C LYS A 498 17.85 10.20 -6.58
N SER A 499 16.89 11.11 -6.48
CA SER A 499 15.46 10.83 -6.61
C SER A 499 14.71 12.09 -7.05
N ALA A 500 13.54 11.90 -7.65
CA ALA A 500 12.68 13.00 -8.07
C ALA A 500 11.21 12.57 -8.02
N THR A 501 10.39 13.33 -7.30
CA THR A 501 8.93 13.34 -7.43
C THR A 501 8.48 14.68 -8.00
N GLN A 502 7.19 14.86 -8.24
CA GLN A 502 6.69 16.15 -8.74
C GLN A 502 6.91 17.31 -7.75
N THR A 503 6.96 17.03 -6.44
CA THR A 503 7.11 18.04 -5.37
C THR A 503 8.49 18.06 -4.73
N LYS A 504 9.39 17.12 -5.05
CA LYS A 504 10.69 17.01 -4.40
C LYS A 504 11.75 16.45 -5.34
N VAL A 505 12.89 17.12 -5.47
CA VAL A 505 14.05 16.59 -6.21
C VAL A 505 15.26 16.57 -5.30
N VAL A 506 15.92 15.41 -5.21
CA VAL A 506 17.14 15.21 -4.41
C VAL A 506 18.32 15.05 -5.36
N ILE A 507 19.31 15.92 -5.24
CA ILE A 507 20.50 16.01 -6.09
C ILE A 507 21.72 15.72 -5.23
N VAL A 508 22.60 14.85 -5.72
CA VAL A 508 23.87 14.52 -5.08
C VAL A 508 25.02 15.04 -5.92
N PHE A 509 25.90 15.82 -5.30
CA PHE A 509 27.10 16.38 -5.92
C PHE A 509 28.30 15.43 -5.76
N SER A 510 29.29 15.54 -6.66
CA SER A 510 30.53 14.75 -6.61
C SER A 510 31.42 15.10 -5.43
N GLU A 511 31.20 16.27 -4.83
CA GLU A 511 31.94 16.81 -3.69
C GLU A 511 31.07 17.80 -2.91
N GLU A 512 31.58 18.26 -1.77
CA GLU A 512 30.85 19.20 -0.91
C GLU A 512 30.83 20.61 -1.53
N ILE A 513 29.65 21.23 -1.52
CA ILE A 513 29.41 22.54 -2.12
C ILE A 513 29.01 23.57 -1.07
N GLU A 514 29.27 24.84 -1.38
CA GLU A 514 28.60 25.96 -0.72
C GLU A 514 27.13 25.95 -1.15
N ILE A 515 26.20 26.25 -0.21
CA ILE A 515 24.77 26.27 -0.53
C ILE A 515 24.50 27.31 -1.63
N PRO A 516 23.89 26.91 -2.77
CA PRO A 516 23.54 27.87 -3.80
C PRO A 516 22.39 28.76 -3.32
N ASP A 517 22.35 30.00 -3.80
CA ASP A 517 21.18 30.85 -3.62
C ASP A 517 19.98 30.26 -4.37
N GLU A 518 18.80 30.28 -3.76
CA GLU A 518 17.57 29.75 -4.38
C GLU A 518 17.26 30.44 -5.72
N GLU A 519 17.59 31.73 -5.84
CA GLU A 519 17.43 32.52 -7.07
C GLU A 519 18.28 32.00 -8.25
N ASN A 520 19.36 31.25 -7.97
CA ASN A 520 20.23 30.65 -8.98
C ASN A 520 19.72 29.28 -9.47
N ILE A 521 18.60 28.79 -8.93
CA ILE A 521 17.99 27.52 -9.32
C ILE A 521 16.80 27.80 -10.23
N ILE A 522 16.96 27.45 -11.50
CA ILE A 522 16.01 27.75 -12.56
C ILE A 522 15.43 26.44 -13.09
N THR A 523 14.12 26.43 -13.33
CA THR A 523 13.45 25.37 -14.10
C THR A 523 12.99 25.89 -15.46
N ASP A 524 13.01 25.02 -16.48
CA ASP A 524 12.41 25.32 -17.79
C ASP A 524 10.90 25.01 -17.85
N THR A 525 10.30 24.68 -16.69
CA THR A 525 8.88 24.38 -16.53
C THR A 525 8.13 25.54 -15.88
N LYS A 526 6.84 25.34 -15.59
CA LYS A 526 6.05 26.28 -14.76
C LYS A 526 6.17 25.98 -13.26
N ALA A 527 7.04 25.05 -12.86
CA ALA A 527 7.14 24.66 -11.47
C ALA A 527 7.72 25.80 -10.62
N THR A 528 7.20 25.96 -9.41
CA THR A 528 7.66 26.98 -8.46
C THR A 528 8.43 26.29 -7.34
N ILE A 529 9.64 26.76 -7.07
CA ILE A 529 10.43 26.28 -5.93
C ILE A 529 9.85 26.91 -4.66
N GLU A 530 9.57 26.08 -3.66
CA GLU A 530 9.05 26.51 -2.35
C GLU A 530 10.20 26.76 -1.37
N LYS A 531 11.21 25.88 -1.39
CA LYS A 531 12.43 26.00 -0.59
C LYS A 531 13.51 25.05 -1.12
N ILE A 532 14.73 25.31 -0.68
CA ILE A 532 15.86 24.38 -0.80
C ILE A 532 16.45 24.02 0.54
N GLU A 533 16.98 22.81 0.65
CA GLU A 533 17.67 22.31 1.84
C GLU A 533 18.95 21.58 1.41
N LEU A 534 20.10 22.07 1.87
CA LEU A 534 21.37 21.34 1.75
C LEU A 534 21.54 20.51 3.03
N ALA A 535 21.77 19.21 2.87
CA ALA A 535 22.00 18.31 4.01
C ALA A 535 23.35 18.62 4.69
N ASP A 536 23.52 18.15 5.93
CA ASP A 536 24.74 18.35 6.74
C ASP A 536 26.01 17.79 6.08
N ASP A 537 25.86 16.88 5.12
CA ASP A 537 26.96 16.36 4.30
C ASP A 537 27.53 17.39 3.32
N ASN A 538 26.82 18.51 3.09
CA ASN A 538 27.07 19.53 2.07
C ASN A 538 27.16 18.97 0.63
N LYS A 539 26.68 17.74 0.37
CA LYS A 539 26.68 17.07 -0.93
C LYS A 539 25.29 16.77 -1.44
N THR A 540 24.27 16.83 -0.60
CA THR A 540 22.91 16.46 -0.97
C THR A 540 22.00 17.69 -0.89
N LEU A 541 21.59 18.22 -2.04
CA LEU A 541 20.63 19.32 -2.14
C LEU A 541 19.24 18.76 -2.43
N THR A 542 18.27 19.15 -1.62
CA THR A 542 16.85 18.87 -1.84
C THR A 542 16.15 20.14 -2.26
N ILE A 543 15.42 20.09 -3.37
CA ILE A 543 14.57 21.16 -3.89
C ILE A 543 13.12 20.74 -3.70
N TYR A 544 12.34 21.54 -3.00
CA TYR A 544 10.91 21.33 -2.82
C TYR A 544 10.14 22.26 -3.76
N PHE A 545 9.10 21.72 -4.39
CA PHE A 545 8.23 22.44 -5.30
C PHE A 545 6.84 22.60 -4.70
N ASP A 546 6.23 23.76 -4.93
CA ASP A 546 4.86 24.05 -4.57
C ASP A 546 3.92 22.99 -5.17
N ILE A 547 3.00 22.45 -4.37
CA ILE A 547 2.13 21.35 -4.80
C ILE A 547 1.16 21.76 -5.92
N ASP A 548 0.73 23.02 -5.94
CA ASP A 548 -0.18 23.55 -6.96
C ASP A 548 0.57 23.90 -8.27
N ASN A 549 1.88 24.21 -8.17
CA ASN A 549 2.80 24.48 -9.28
C ASN A 549 3.99 23.51 -9.24
N ALA A 550 3.71 22.21 -9.21
CA ALA A 550 4.71 21.16 -9.11
C ALA A 550 5.40 20.90 -10.46
N LEU A 551 6.47 20.08 -10.45
CA LEU A 551 7.06 19.60 -11.69
C LEU A 551 6.03 18.80 -12.51
N PRO A 552 5.94 19.01 -13.84
CA PRO A 552 5.06 18.21 -14.69
C PRO A 552 5.43 16.73 -14.67
N ALA A 553 4.45 15.83 -14.81
CA ALA A 553 4.70 14.39 -14.93
C ALA A 553 5.59 14.01 -16.14
N ALA A 554 5.63 14.86 -17.17
CA ALA A 554 6.54 14.70 -18.31
C ALA A 554 8.02 15.04 -17.97
N GLY A 555 8.28 15.60 -16.79
CA GLY A 555 9.58 16.09 -16.37
C GLY A 555 9.92 17.47 -16.92
N GLY A 556 11.20 17.84 -16.72
CA GLY A 556 11.74 19.13 -17.08
C GLY A 556 13.24 19.21 -16.84
N LYS A 557 13.81 20.40 -16.93
CA LYS A 557 15.20 20.68 -16.58
C LYS A 557 15.27 21.52 -15.32
N ILE A 558 16.31 21.23 -14.53
CA ILE A 558 16.78 22.06 -13.44
C ILE A 558 18.18 22.54 -13.83
N ILE A 559 18.38 23.85 -13.76
CA ILE A 559 19.66 24.52 -13.95
C ILE A 559 20.01 25.14 -12.60
N ILE A 560 21.18 24.79 -12.07
CA ILE A 560 21.73 25.42 -10.87
C ILE A 560 22.94 26.22 -11.34
N GLU A 561 22.82 27.54 -11.31
CA GLU A 561 23.90 28.46 -11.71
C GLU A 561 24.90 28.64 -10.56
N ASP A 562 26.17 28.83 -10.92
CA ASP A 562 27.26 29.15 -9.98
C ASP A 562 27.44 28.17 -8.80
N VAL A 563 27.23 26.85 -9.03
CA VAL A 563 27.51 25.83 -8.01
C VAL A 563 28.99 25.86 -7.67
N THR A 564 29.31 26.27 -6.45
CA THR A 564 30.67 26.54 -6.00
C THR A 564 31.06 25.58 -4.89
N ASP A 565 32.25 24.98 -4.99
CA ASP A 565 32.81 24.15 -3.92
C ASP A 565 33.56 25.00 -2.87
N PHE A 566 33.95 24.36 -1.77
CA PHE A 566 34.75 25.00 -0.73
C PHE A 566 36.22 25.24 -1.13
N SER A 567 36.66 24.83 -2.32
CA SER A 567 37.97 25.14 -2.91
C SER A 567 37.94 26.42 -3.76
N GLY A 568 36.74 26.85 -4.18
CA GLY A 568 36.44 28.04 -4.97
C GLY A 568 36.23 27.76 -6.45
N ASN A 569 36.13 26.49 -6.86
CA ASN A 569 35.80 26.13 -8.24
C ASN A 569 34.28 26.18 -8.41
N SER A 570 33.82 26.75 -9.53
CA SER A 570 32.41 26.99 -9.78
C SER A 570 32.00 26.56 -11.20
N THR A 571 30.78 26.07 -11.35
CA THR A 571 30.19 25.71 -12.65
C THR A 571 28.67 25.71 -12.60
N ASP A 572 28.04 25.95 -13.76
CA ASP A 572 26.61 25.68 -13.93
C ASP A 572 26.36 24.17 -14.04
N ILE A 573 25.31 23.70 -13.38
CA ILE A 573 24.86 22.30 -13.44
C ILE A 573 23.50 22.23 -14.11
N LYS A 574 23.38 21.38 -15.13
CA LYS A 574 22.14 21.19 -15.91
C LYS A 574 21.69 19.75 -15.81
N LEU A 575 20.54 19.51 -15.17
CA LEU A 575 19.97 18.19 -14.94
C LEU A 575 18.63 18.07 -15.68
N THR A 576 18.42 16.92 -16.32
CA THR A 576 17.11 16.57 -16.88
C THR A 576 16.41 15.65 -15.88
N VAL A 577 15.27 16.09 -15.37
CA VAL A 577 14.49 15.43 -14.32
C VAL A 577 13.29 14.74 -14.94
N THR A 578 13.08 13.48 -14.60
CA THR A 578 11.84 12.74 -14.87
C THR A 578 11.29 12.30 -13.53
N PRO A 579 10.25 12.97 -13.00
CA PRO A 579 9.74 12.67 -11.66
C PRO A 579 8.92 11.39 -11.66
N ASP A 580 9.03 10.64 -10.58
CA ASP A 580 8.03 9.66 -10.18
C ASP A 580 6.77 10.42 -9.71
N TYR A 581 5.60 9.88 -10.06
CA TYR A 581 4.32 10.50 -9.72
C TYR A 581 3.30 9.45 -9.32
N ASP A 582 2.40 9.87 -8.44
CA ASP A 582 1.39 9.00 -7.86
C ASP A 582 0.08 9.11 -8.64
N VAL A 583 -0.46 7.96 -9.03
CA VAL A 583 -1.74 7.83 -9.73
C VAL A 583 -2.75 6.99 -8.93
N THR A 584 -2.38 6.56 -7.71
CA THR A 584 -3.32 5.91 -6.81
C THR A 584 -4.33 6.92 -6.28
N ARG A 585 -5.53 6.43 -5.99
CA ARG A 585 -6.60 7.25 -5.45
C ARG A 585 -6.70 6.95 -3.96
N PRO A 586 -7.03 7.96 -3.13
CA PRO A 586 -7.23 7.71 -1.72
C PRO A 586 -8.46 6.83 -1.52
N GLU A 587 -8.35 5.87 -0.61
CA GLU A 587 -9.41 4.98 -0.21
C GLU A 587 -9.81 5.25 1.25
N TYR A 588 -11.11 5.18 1.53
CA TYR A 588 -11.61 5.23 2.90
C TYR A 588 -11.27 3.94 3.65
N VAL A 589 -10.55 4.08 4.76
CA VAL A 589 -10.08 3.01 5.64
C VAL A 589 -11.07 2.75 6.78
N GLY A 590 -11.54 3.81 7.46
CA GLY A 590 -12.40 3.66 8.62
C GLY A 590 -12.76 4.98 9.29
N TYR A 591 -13.44 4.88 10.45
CA TYR A 591 -13.79 6.03 11.26
C TYR A 591 -13.67 5.75 12.76
N VAL A 592 -13.57 6.82 13.55
CA VAL A 592 -13.63 6.81 15.01
C VAL A 592 -14.55 7.94 15.48
N ILE A 593 -15.44 7.65 16.42
CA ILE A 593 -16.27 8.66 17.11
C ILE A 593 -15.53 9.15 18.35
N LYS A 594 -15.11 10.41 18.35
CA LYS A 594 -14.65 11.10 19.56
C LYS A 594 -15.80 11.91 20.15
N ASN A 595 -15.96 11.80 21.48
CA ASN A 595 -16.83 12.63 22.34
C ASN A 595 -18.24 12.96 21.81
N GLN A 596 -18.83 12.10 20.97
CA GLN A 596 -20.09 12.33 20.24
C GLN A 596 -20.13 13.66 19.43
N LYS A 597 -19.04 14.42 19.27
CA LYS A 597 -19.01 15.67 18.47
C LYS A 597 -18.17 15.56 17.20
N GLU A 598 -17.31 14.55 17.14
CA GLU A 598 -16.29 14.45 16.10
C GLU A 598 -16.29 13.06 15.48
N ILE A 599 -16.55 12.99 14.18
CA ILE A 599 -16.34 11.79 13.37
C ILE A 599 -14.97 11.95 12.71
N VAL A 600 -13.98 11.19 13.16
CA VAL A 600 -12.64 11.19 12.56
C VAL A 600 -12.60 10.10 11.50
N LEU A 601 -12.48 10.48 10.23
CA LEU A 601 -12.33 9.59 9.09
C LEU A 601 -10.85 9.33 8.81
N GLU A 602 -10.50 8.11 8.39
CA GLU A 602 -9.15 7.71 8.01
C GLU A 602 -9.10 7.27 6.54
N PHE A 603 -8.07 7.71 5.84
CA PHE A 603 -7.81 7.41 4.42
C PHE A 603 -6.48 6.68 4.23
N SER A 604 -6.34 5.98 3.10
CA SER A 604 -5.15 5.18 2.77
C SER A 604 -3.87 5.98 2.55
N GLU A 605 -3.99 7.30 2.38
CA GLU A 605 -2.92 8.24 2.09
C GLU A 605 -3.28 9.65 2.59
N GLU A 606 -2.35 10.59 2.50
CA GLU A 606 -2.62 11.99 2.85
C GLU A 606 -3.61 12.62 1.86
N VAL A 607 -4.55 13.42 2.37
CA VAL A 607 -5.59 14.07 1.57
C VAL A 607 -5.63 15.57 1.82
N PHE A 608 -6.19 16.35 0.89
CA PHE A 608 -6.49 17.76 1.15
C PHE A 608 -7.72 17.89 2.04
N SER A 609 -7.64 18.68 3.12
CA SER A 609 -8.82 19.04 3.92
C SER A 609 -9.80 19.98 3.19
N LYS A 610 -9.33 20.76 2.21
CA LYS A 610 -10.19 21.71 1.47
C LYS A 610 -11.05 21.06 0.38
N TYR A 611 -10.83 19.77 0.09
CA TYR A 611 -11.56 19.03 -0.93
C TYR A 611 -12.28 17.84 -0.26
N GLY A 612 -13.42 17.46 -0.82
CA GLY A 612 -14.28 16.43 -0.24
C GLY A 612 -15.70 16.94 0.00
N GLU A 613 -16.66 16.08 -0.31
CA GLU A 613 -18.09 16.29 -0.05
C GLU A 613 -18.58 15.14 0.83
N PHE A 614 -19.28 15.51 1.91
CA PHE A 614 -19.71 14.59 2.95
C PHE A 614 -21.20 14.80 3.20
N GLU A 615 -22.01 13.82 2.84
CA GLU A 615 -23.45 13.80 3.12
C GLU A 615 -23.72 12.77 4.21
N LEU A 616 -24.17 13.23 5.39
CA LEU A 616 -24.55 12.37 6.50
C LEU A 616 -26.07 12.36 6.64
N LYS A 617 -26.67 11.16 6.64
CA LYS A 617 -28.10 10.96 6.90
C LYS A 617 -28.30 10.12 8.15
N ASP A 618 -29.32 10.44 8.94
CA ASP A 618 -29.73 9.62 10.07
C ASP A 618 -30.63 8.44 9.63
N SER A 619 -31.20 7.71 10.60
CA SER A 619 -32.07 6.56 10.35
C SER A 619 -33.40 6.91 9.68
N ASP A 620 -33.82 8.18 9.75
CA ASP A 620 -35.07 8.68 9.17
C ASP A 620 -34.85 9.27 7.76
N GLU A 621 -33.63 9.09 7.22
CA GLU A 621 -33.15 9.65 5.95
C GLU A 621 -32.98 11.18 5.95
N ASP A 622 -33.03 11.82 7.11
CA ASP A 622 -32.83 13.26 7.25
C ASP A 622 -31.34 13.62 7.17
N THR A 623 -31.02 14.62 6.33
CA THR A 623 -29.64 15.09 6.15
C THR A 623 -29.18 15.94 7.34
N ILE A 624 -28.08 15.54 7.97
CA ILE A 624 -27.42 16.26 9.04
C ILE A 624 -26.37 17.22 8.45
N PRO A 625 -26.53 18.55 8.59
CA PRO A 625 -25.56 19.50 8.06
C PRO A 625 -24.20 19.40 8.78
N LEU A 626 -23.13 19.28 7.99
CA LEU A 626 -21.76 19.20 8.49
C LEU A 626 -20.99 20.50 8.25
N SER A 627 -20.02 20.78 9.13
CA SER A 627 -19.02 21.82 8.89
C SER A 627 -17.95 21.37 7.88
N ASP A 628 -17.18 22.31 7.36
CA ASP A 628 -16.01 22.00 6.54
C ASP A 628 -15.06 21.05 7.31
N PRO A 629 -14.53 20.00 6.65
CA PRO A 629 -13.63 19.06 7.29
C PRO A 629 -12.29 19.73 7.65
N THR A 630 -11.73 19.35 8.79
CA THR A 630 -10.40 19.79 9.23
C THR A 630 -9.47 18.60 9.42
N TYR A 631 -8.16 18.81 9.36
CA TYR A 631 -7.22 17.75 9.72
C TYR A 631 -7.38 17.34 11.18
N TYR A 632 -7.20 16.05 11.44
CA TYR A 632 -7.03 15.56 12.80
C TYR A 632 -5.69 16.04 13.37
N THR A 633 -5.68 16.41 14.65
CA THR A 633 -4.46 16.85 15.35
C THR A 633 -4.13 15.89 16.48
N GLU A 634 -2.87 15.48 16.54
CA GLU A 634 -2.30 14.64 17.59
C GLU A 634 -0.99 15.30 18.07
N ASP A 635 -0.88 15.58 19.37
CA ASP A 635 0.26 16.29 19.99
C ASP A 635 0.67 17.62 19.33
N GLY A 636 -0.30 18.29 18.70
CA GLY A 636 -0.10 19.57 18.01
C GLY A 636 0.32 19.45 16.54
N GLU A 637 0.49 18.24 16.03
CA GLU A 637 0.82 17.94 14.63
C GLU A 637 -0.43 17.50 13.85
N TYR A 638 -0.51 17.88 12.57
CA TYR A 638 -1.62 17.47 11.69
C TYR A 638 -1.38 16.09 11.09
N ILE A 639 -2.32 15.17 11.28
CA ILE A 639 -2.33 13.87 10.62
C ILE A 639 -3.16 13.98 9.34
N LYS A 640 -2.51 14.25 8.22
CA LYS A 640 -3.18 14.62 6.95
C LYS A 640 -3.90 13.47 6.24
N SER A 641 -3.73 12.23 6.69
CA SER A 641 -4.54 11.08 6.28
C SER A 641 -5.88 10.98 7.03
N LYS A 642 -6.16 11.92 7.95
CA LYS A 642 -7.36 11.92 8.78
C LYS A 642 -8.12 13.24 8.71
N LEU A 643 -9.42 13.16 8.45
CA LEU A 643 -10.33 14.32 8.41
C LEU A 643 -11.36 14.22 9.53
N VAL A 644 -11.66 15.35 10.15
CA VAL A 644 -12.64 15.46 11.24
C VAL A 644 -13.90 16.12 10.70
N LEU A 645 -15.03 15.43 10.82
CA LEU A 645 -16.36 15.96 10.54
C LEU A 645 -17.06 16.32 11.87
N LYS A 646 -17.77 17.44 11.86
CA LYS A 646 -18.59 17.94 12.96
C LYS A 646 -19.92 18.44 12.42
N ARG A 647 -20.95 18.48 13.26
CA ARG A 647 -22.21 19.14 12.90
C ARG A 647 -21.99 20.64 12.72
N ALA A 648 -22.65 21.23 11.74
CA ALA A 648 -22.56 22.67 11.47
C ALA A 648 -23.10 23.53 12.63
N ASP A 649 -24.04 22.99 13.42
CA ASP A 649 -24.62 23.63 14.61
C ASP A 649 -23.74 23.48 15.87
N GLY A 650 -22.68 22.66 15.82
CA GLY A 650 -21.78 22.40 16.95
C GLY A 650 -22.37 21.52 18.07
N LEU A 651 -23.55 20.93 17.86
CA LEU A 651 -24.16 19.99 18.78
C LEU A 651 -23.49 18.61 18.72
N GLU A 652 -23.84 17.73 19.66
CA GLU A 652 -23.47 16.32 19.62
C GLU A 652 -24.28 15.61 18.52
N PHE A 653 -23.68 14.56 17.95
CA PHE A 653 -24.41 13.58 17.16
C PHE A 653 -25.23 12.74 18.13
N GLU A 654 -26.52 12.63 17.85
CA GLU A 654 -27.42 11.76 18.61
C GLU A 654 -26.92 10.30 18.52
N SER A 655 -27.23 9.49 19.53
CA SER A 655 -26.90 8.08 19.47
C SER A 655 -27.75 7.39 18.41
N GLY A 656 -27.14 6.51 17.61
CA GLY A 656 -27.86 5.86 16.51
C GLY A 656 -26.98 5.46 15.33
N ASN A 657 -27.66 5.03 14.27
CA ASN A 657 -27.03 4.66 13.01
C ASN A 657 -27.21 5.80 11.99
N TYR A 658 -26.12 6.09 11.30
CA TYR A 658 -26.05 7.06 10.24
C TYR A 658 -25.52 6.42 8.97
N GLU A 659 -25.85 7.02 7.83
CA GLU A 659 -25.26 6.70 6.54
C GLU A 659 -24.45 7.91 6.07
N LEU A 660 -23.14 7.72 5.91
CA LEU A 660 -22.22 8.74 5.41
C LEU A 660 -21.82 8.41 3.98
N THR A 661 -22.14 9.29 3.04
CA THR A 661 -21.62 9.27 1.68
C THR A 661 -20.42 10.20 1.58
N ILE A 662 -19.29 9.63 1.17
CA ILE A 662 -18.00 10.30 1.05
C ILE A 662 -17.64 10.37 -0.43
N SER A 663 -17.45 11.57 -0.98
CA SER A 663 -17.01 11.78 -2.35
C SER A 663 -16.07 12.99 -2.44
N GLY A 664 -15.45 13.22 -3.60
CA GLY A 664 -14.63 14.42 -3.85
C GLY A 664 -13.32 14.53 -3.04
N VAL A 665 -13.05 13.63 -2.09
CA VAL A 665 -11.79 13.64 -1.33
C VAL A 665 -10.64 13.37 -2.28
N THR A 666 -9.62 14.20 -2.16
CA THR A 666 -8.51 14.27 -3.11
C THR A 666 -7.22 14.07 -2.36
N ASP A 667 -6.33 13.23 -2.89
CA ASP A 667 -5.00 13.01 -2.31
C ASP A 667 -4.20 14.31 -2.24
N LEU A 668 -3.23 14.36 -1.31
CA LEU A 668 -2.29 15.46 -1.17
C LEU A 668 -1.16 15.34 -2.20
N ASN A 669 -1.52 15.18 -3.47
CA ASN A 669 -0.62 15.05 -4.61
C ASN A 669 -0.91 16.11 -5.70
N PRO A 670 0.10 16.54 -6.50
CA PRO A 670 -0.14 17.42 -7.64
C PRO A 670 -1.19 16.94 -8.65
N LEU A 671 -1.33 15.63 -8.87
CA LEU A 671 -2.34 15.08 -9.79
C LEU A 671 -3.76 15.14 -9.24
N LYS A 672 -3.92 15.32 -7.91
CA LYS A 672 -5.22 15.49 -7.26
C LYS A 672 -6.15 14.34 -7.62
N ASN A 673 -5.69 13.11 -7.39
CA ASN A 673 -6.48 11.92 -7.64
C ASN A 673 -7.68 11.90 -6.68
N VAL A 674 -8.87 11.89 -7.25
CA VAL A 674 -10.13 11.91 -6.48
C VAL A 674 -10.54 10.48 -6.13
N MET A 675 -10.93 10.25 -4.87
CA MET A 675 -11.47 8.97 -4.41
C MET A 675 -12.69 8.54 -5.22
N ILE A 676 -12.94 7.24 -5.23
CA ILE A 676 -14.23 6.70 -5.69
C ILE A 676 -15.24 6.92 -4.57
N GLU A 677 -16.41 7.47 -4.91
CA GLU A 677 -17.51 7.67 -3.97
C GLU A 677 -17.81 6.39 -3.19
N LYS A 678 -18.00 6.54 -1.88
CA LYS A 678 -18.27 5.42 -0.97
C LYS A 678 -19.30 5.83 0.07
N THR A 679 -20.30 4.98 0.23
CA THR A 679 -21.30 5.09 1.29
C THR A 679 -20.98 4.08 2.39
N VAL A 680 -20.93 4.55 3.63
CA VAL A 680 -20.58 3.74 4.81
C VAL A 680 -21.58 3.97 5.93
N LYS A 681 -21.84 2.91 6.70
CA LYS A 681 -22.67 3.00 7.91
C LYS A 681 -21.82 3.40 9.10
N ILE A 682 -22.24 4.44 9.78
CA ILE A 682 -21.62 4.98 10.99
C ILE A 682 -22.55 4.72 12.15
N THR A 683 -22.00 4.27 13.27
CA THR A 683 -22.75 4.10 14.52
C THR A 683 -22.15 5.04 15.54
N VAL A 684 -23.00 5.87 16.13
CA VAL A 684 -22.66 6.75 17.25
C VAL A 684 -23.23 6.10 18.50
N ASP A 685 -22.33 5.60 19.36
CA ASP A 685 -22.73 5.08 20.66
C ASP A 685 -23.18 6.22 21.58
N ASP A 686 -24.19 5.93 22.40
CA ASP A 686 -24.57 6.80 23.50
C ASP A 686 -23.43 6.89 24.52
N LYS A 687 -23.01 8.12 24.82
CA LYS A 687 -22.07 8.44 25.90
C LYS A 687 -22.60 9.55 26.80
N THR A 688 -23.86 9.96 26.61
CA THR A 688 -24.52 10.96 27.46
C THR A 688 -25.12 10.25 28.67
N PRO A 689 -24.88 10.73 29.90
CA PRO A 689 -25.53 10.17 31.08
C PRO A 689 -26.93 10.76 31.29
N PRO A 690 -27.81 10.03 32.01
CA PRO A 690 -29.16 10.51 32.27
C PRO A 690 -29.15 11.74 33.18
N SER A 691 -30.19 12.56 33.07
CA SER A 691 -30.42 13.79 33.82
C SER A 691 -31.85 13.86 34.32
N VAL A 692 -32.07 14.46 35.49
CA VAL A 692 -33.42 14.62 36.04
C VAL A 692 -34.14 15.72 35.26
N SER A 693 -35.18 15.34 34.51
CA SER A 693 -36.03 16.28 33.78
C SER A 693 -37.03 16.96 34.70
N ASP A 694 -37.67 16.21 35.60
CA ASP A 694 -38.77 16.68 36.43
C ASP A 694 -38.88 15.93 37.76
N VAL A 695 -39.43 16.60 38.77
CA VAL A 695 -39.76 16.00 40.07
C VAL A 695 -41.21 16.33 40.44
N TYR A 696 -42.01 15.30 40.75
CA TYR A 696 -43.40 15.45 41.16
C TYR A 696 -43.62 14.95 42.59
N ILE A 697 -44.56 15.55 43.31
CA ILE A 697 -45.00 15.10 44.63
C ILE A 697 -46.50 14.82 44.66
N ASN A 698 -46.87 13.70 45.27
CA ASN A 698 -48.24 13.38 45.66
C ASN A 698 -48.30 13.35 47.19
N LYS A 699 -48.99 14.36 47.76
CA LYS A 699 -49.07 14.56 49.22
C LYS A 699 -50.04 13.60 49.89
N GLU A 700 -51.05 13.13 49.17
CA GLU A 700 -52.10 12.26 49.72
C GLU A 700 -51.53 10.86 49.94
N ASP A 701 -50.76 10.36 48.98
CA ASP A 701 -50.14 9.03 49.03
C ASP A 701 -48.71 9.02 49.58
N ASN A 702 -48.18 10.20 49.98
CA ASN A 702 -46.81 10.39 50.45
C ASN A 702 -45.73 9.87 49.45
N LYS A 703 -45.89 10.20 48.16
CA LYS A 703 -45.02 9.76 47.05
C LYS A 703 -44.24 10.91 46.41
N LEU A 704 -43.02 10.60 45.97
CA LEU A 704 -42.13 11.46 45.19
C LEU A 704 -41.79 10.75 43.87
N TYR A 705 -41.94 11.42 42.75
CA TYR A 705 -41.57 10.89 41.43
C TYR A 705 -40.41 11.69 40.86
N ILE A 706 -39.38 11.01 40.37
CA ILE A 706 -38.19 11.59 39.76
C ILE A 706 -38.14 11.09 38.33
N LYS A 707 -38.39 11.98 37.36
CA LYS A 707 -38.38 11.66 35.94
C LYS A 707 -37.02 12.01 35.33
N PHE A 708 -36.44 11.09 34.58
CA PHE A 708 -35.23 11.29 33.80
C PHE A 708 -35.56 11.68 32.35
N ASN A 709 -34.61 12.29 31.65
CA ASN A 709 -34.76 12.66 30.23
C ASN A 709 -34.69 11.47 29.27
N GLU A 710 -34.31 10.29 29.76
CA GLU A 710 -34.07 9.06 28.99
C GLU A 710 -34.26 7.83 29.88
N ASP A 711 -34.34 6.65 29.26
CA ASP A 711 -34.54 5.40 29.96
C ASP A 711 -33.35 5.06 30.87
N VAL A 712 -33.64 4.68 32.11
CA VAL A 712 -32.62 4.37 33.11
C VAL A 712 -32.54 2.87 33.39
N ASP A 713 -31.34 2.40 33.74
CA ASP A 713 -31.12 1.03 34.20
C ASP A 713 -31.83 0.83 35.55
N GLU A 714 -32.79 -0.10 35.59
CA GLU A 714 -33.63 -0.41 36.75
C GLU A 714 -32.81 -0.64 38.02
N ARG A 715 -31.67 -1.33 37.92
CA ARG A 715 -30.85 -1.66 39.09
C ARG A 715 -30.24 -0.40 39.72
N SER A 716 -29.68 0.49 38.92
CA SER A 716 -29.14 1.77 39.39
C SER A 716 -30.24 2.75 39.81
N ALA A 717 -31.37 2.76 39.09
CA ALA A 717 -32.50 3.64 39.35
C ALA A 717 -33.24 3.26 40.64
N THR A 718 -33.23 1.99 41.05
CA THR A 718 -33.85 1.50 42.30
C THR A 718 -32.85 1.32 43.45
N ASP A 719 -31.58 1.68 43.26
CA ASP A 719 -30.59 1.63 44.35
C ASP A 719 -30.82 2.77 45.34
N TYR A 720 -31.10 2.39 46.58
CA TYR A 720 -31.30 3.31 47.69
C TYR A 720 -30.10 4.24 47.95
N SER A 721 -28.87 3.80 47.65
CA SER A 721 -27.70 4.65 47.86
C SER A 721 -27.71 5.91 47.00
N ASN A 722 -28.42 5.90 45.89
CA ASN A 722 -28.43 6.94 44.88
C ASN A 722 -29.34 8.13 45.23
N TYR A 723 -30.11 8.03 46.32
CA TYR A 723 -31.10 9.04 46.70
C TYR A 723 -30.90 9.57 48.13
N LEU A 724 -30.89 10.90 48.24
CA LEU A 724 -30.95 11.61 49.52
C LEU A 724 -32.09 12.62 49.50
N CYS A 725 -32.79 12.77 50.63
CA CYS A 725 -33.78 13.81 50.83
C CYS A 725 -33.38 14.69 52.01
N THR A 726 -33.50 16.01 51.84
CA THR A 726 -33.28 16.97 52.93
C THR A 726 -34.60 17.35 53.56
N VAL A 727 -34.77 17.08 54.85
CA VAL A 727 -35.97 17.41 55.63
C VAL A 727 -35.52 18.29 56.80
N ASN A 728 -36.17 19.43 57.01
CA ASN A 728 -35.84 20.38 58.10
C ASN A 728 -34.35 20.81 58.14
N GLY A 729 -33.66 20.79 57.00
CA GLY A 729 -32.24 21.16 56.88
C GLY A 729 -31.25 20.03 57.16
N ILE A 730 -31.72 18.81 57.42
CA ILE A 730 -30.91 17.61 57.62
C ILE A 730 -31.06 16.71 56.39
N ALA A 731 -29.94 16.28 55.79
CA ALA A 731 -29.93 15.35 54.68
C ALA A 731 -30.02 13.91 55.19
N TRP A 732 -30.98 13.16 54.68
CA TRP A 732 -31.23 11.76 55.01
C TRP A 732 -31.01 10.90 53.77
N ARG A 733 -30.26 9.80 53.91
CA ARG A 733 -30.16 8.79 52.84
C ARG A 733 -31.40 7.91 52.87
N ILE A 734 -32.06 7.77 51.72
CA ILE A 734 -33.26 6.94 51.61
C ILE A 734 -32.84 5.47 51.76
N ASN A 735 -33.66 4.65 52.43
CA ASN A 735 -33.38 3.24 52.64
C ASN A 735 -34.69 2.43 52.72
N LYS A 736 -34.58 1.09 52.69
CA LYS A 736 -35.73 0.17 52.69
C LYS A 736 -36.69 0.29 53.87
N ARG A 737 -36.27 0.93 54.98
CA ARG A 737 -37.14 1.19 56.14
C ARG A 737 -37.96 2.47 55.95
N SER A 738 -37.36 3.49 55.34
CA SER A 738 -37.99 4.80 55.17
C SER A 738 -38.86 4.92 53.91
N ALA A 739 -38.54 4.18 52.84
CA ALA A 739 -39.32 4.21 51.60
C ALA A 739 -39.20 2.93 50.75
N LYS A 740 -40.15 2.77 49.83
CA LYS A 740 -40.08 1.85 48.69
C LYS A 740 -39.70 2.64 47.45
N ILE A 741 -38.69 2.18 46.69
CA ILE A 741 -38.28 2.78 45.42
C ILE A 741 -38.62 1.80 44.30
N GLU A 742 -39.29 2.30 43.25
CA GLU A 742 -39.70 1.53 42.07
C GLU A 742 -39.40 2.33 40.81
N LEU A 743 -38.83 1.70 39.79
CA LEU A 743 -38.83 2.26 38.44
C LEU A 743 -40.20 1.98 37.84
N LEU A 744 -40.85 3.00 37.31
CA LEU A 744 -42.15 2.87 36.66
C LEU A 744 -41.98 2.26 35.26
N SER A 745 -43.10 1.82 34.69
CA SER A 745 -43.13 1.12 33.40
C SER A 745 -42.76 1.98 32.18
N ASP A 746 -42.65 3.30 32.35
CA ASP A 746 -42.08 4.19 31.33
C ASP A 746 -40.55 4.12 31.28
N GLU A 747 -39.93 3.37 32.20
CA GLU A 747 -38.48 3.15 32.34
C GLU A 747 -37.67 4.44 32.54
N GLN A 748 -38.35 5.56 32.79
CA GLN A 748 -37.77 6.91 32.95
C GLN A 748 -38.14 7.54 34.29
N THR A 749 -39.20 7.07 34.95
CA THR A 749 -39.69 7.69 36.18
C THR A 749 -39.49 6.78 37.38
N VAL A 750 -38.75 7.25 38.38
CA VAL A 750 -38.60 6.55 39.66
C VAL A 750 -39.63 7.06 40.66
N CYS A 751 -40.46 6.17 41.18
CA CYS A 751 -41.40 6.44 42.26
C CYS A 751 -40.79 6.05 43.62
N ILE A 752 -40.78 6.99 44.55
CA ILE A 752 -40.37 6.80 45.94
C ILE A 752 -41.59 6.98 46.83
N THR A 753 -42.08 5.87 47.39
CA THR A 753 -43.21 5.84 48.32
C THR A 753 -42.68 5.81 49.76
N PHE A 754 -42.88 6.89 50.52
CA PHE A 754 -42.40 6.98 51.89
C PHE A 754 -43.36 6.32 52.88
N SER A 755 -42.83 5.52 53.80
CA SER A 755 -43.61 4.78 54.80
C SER A 755 -44.45 5.72 55.68
N SER A 756 -45.74 5.44 55.84
CA SER A 756 -46.65 6.15 56.75
C SER A 756 -46.70 5.57 58.17
N ASP A 757 -46.13 4.37 58.38
CA ASP A 757 -46.19 3.65 59.64
C ASP A 757 -45.05 4.03 60.59
N LYS A 758 -45.42 4.49 61.81
CA LYS A 758 -44.49 4.62 62.95
C LYS A 758 -44.29 3.25 63.61
N ASN A 759 -43.38 2.42 63.11
CA ASN A 759 -43.02 1.19 63.82
C ASN A 759 -41.85 1.42 64.80
N ASP A 760 -42.23 1.54 66.08
CA ASP A 760 -41.58 1.27 67.39
C ASP A 760 -40.07 1.50 67.64
N TYR A 761 -39.27 2.00 66.71
CA TYR A 761 -37.88 2.40 66.97
C TYR A 761 -37.51 3.68 66.21
N ASP A 762 -37.72 4.83 66.84
CA ASP A 762 -36.98 6.11 66.72
C ASP A 762 -36.62 6.72 65.33
N GLU A 763 -37.21 6.29 64.21
CA GLU A 763 -37.02 6.96 62.91
C GLU A 763 -38.16 7.95 62.59
N GLU A 764 -37.78 9.15 62.15
CA GLU A 764 -38.69 10.26 61.82
C GLU A 764 -39.45 9.93 60.50
N VAL A 765 -40.78 9.95 60.53
CA VAL A 765 -41.61 9.77 59.33
C VAL A 765 -41.31 10.90 58.34
N ILE A 766 -40.80 10.54 57.17
CA ILE A 766 -40.51 11.50 56.10
C ILE A 766 -41.83 11.77 55.36
N LEU A 767 -42.31 13.01 55.47
CA LEU A 767 -43.43 13.51 54.69
C LEU A 767 -42.90 14.24 53.46
N VAL A 768 -43.38 13.88 52.26
CA VAL A 768 -42.93 14.49 50.99
C VAL A 768 -43.11 16.00 50.97
N GLU A 769 -44.14 16.52 51.66
CA GLU A 769 -44.39 17.96 51.79
C GLU A 769 -43.35 18.71 52.66
N LYS A 770 -42.53 18.00 53.44
CA LYS A 770 -41.45 18.57 54.27
C LYS A 770 -40.07 18.43 53.63
N ILE A 771 -39.96 17.71 52.52
CA ILE A 771 -38.71 17.58 51.77
C ILE A 771 -38.39 18.95 51.13
N SER A 772 -37.25 19.53 51.49
CA SER A 772 -36.78 20.81 50.94
C SER A 772 -35.86 20.64 49.73
N ARG A 773 -35.20 19.48 49.61
CA ARG A 773 -34.39 19.09 48.45
C ARG A 773 -34.37 17.56 48.28
N VAL A 774 -34.25 17.10 47.05
CA VAL A 774 -33.86 15.72 46.72
C VAL A 774 -32.53 15.75 45.97
N GLN A 775 -31.62 14.86 46.30
CA GLN A 775 -30.38 14.64 45.56
C GLN A 775 -30.42 13.24 44.94
N VAL A 776 -30.01 13.18 43.69
CA VAL A 776 -29.91 11.95 42.88
C VAL A 776 -28.48 11.87 42.35
N GLU A 777 -27.85 10.71 42.43
CA GLU A 777 -26.49 10.47 41.94
C GLU A 777 -26.34 9.03 41.45
N ALA A 778 -25.38 8.77 40.56
CA ALA A 778 -24.99 7.42 40.14
C ALA A 778 -26.10 6.53 39.54
N VAL A 779 -27.22 7.12 39.12
CA VAL A 779 -28.19 6.47 38.23
C VAL A 779 -27.58 6.39 36.84
N ARG A 780 -27.72 5.23 36.22
CA ARG A 780 -27.19 4.94 34.89
C ARG A 780 -28.31 4.83 33.88
N ASP A 781 -28.04 5.20 32.66
CA ASP A 781 -28.87 4.81 31.53
C ASP A 781 -28.75 3.30 31.26
N LYS A 782 -29.46 2.79 30.26
CA LYS A 782 -29.34 1.40 29.81
C LYS A 782 -27.98 1.05 29.16
N LYS A 783 -27.15 2.03 28.80
CA LYS A 783 -25.83 1.85 28.19
C LYS A 783 -24.69 1.89 29.22
N GLY A 784 -24.99 2.21 30.47
CA GLY A 784 -24.06 2.28 31.59
C GLY A 784 -23.45 3.67 31.83
N ASN A 785 -23.90 4.71 31.13
CA ASN A 785 -23.47 6.09 31.35
C ASN A 785 -24.02 6.56 32.70
N GLU A 786 -23.13 6.98 33.60
CA GLU A 786 -23.48 7.31 34.99
C GLU A 786 -23.65 8.81 35.20
N MET A 787 -24.78 9.22 35.78
CA MET A 787 -25.05 10.63 36.06
C MET A 787 -24.22 11.18 37.22
N SER A 788 -23.81 12.44 37.10
CA SER A 788 -23.25 13.21 38.21
C SER A 788 -24.33 13.59 39.24
N ALA A 789 -23.93 13.82 40.49
CA ALA A 789 -24.86 14.21 41.55
C ALA A 789 -25.58 15.53 41.23
N VAL A 790 -26.91 15.49 41.25
CA VAL A 790 -27.79 16.66 41.06
C VAL A 790 -28.68 16.84 42.29
N SER A 791 -28.89 18.08 42.73
CA SER A 791 -29.76 18.39 43.88
C SER A 791 -30.88 19.36 43.50
N ILE A 792 -32.10 18.84 43.43
CA ILE A 792 -33.32 19.54 43.04
C ILE A 792 -33.98 20.17 44.27
N SER A 793 -34.39 21.44 44.16
CA SER A 793 -35.07 22.15 45.25
C SER A 793 -36.57 21.88 45.24
N SER A 794 -37.20 21.87 46.42
CA SER A 794 -38.66 21.75 46.52
C SER A 794 -39.45 22.86 45.84
N LYS A 795 -38.80 23.97 45.45
CA LYS A 795 -39.40 25.02 44.60
C LYS A 795 -39.70 24.54 43.18
N ASP A 796 -38.94 23.56 42.70
CA ASP A 796 -39.06 22.98 41.37
C ASP A 796 -39.94 21.72 41.37
N PHE A 797 -40.42 21.29 42.55
CA PHE A 797 -41.33 20.16 42.65
C PHE A 797 -42.71 20.55 42.14
N LYS A 798 -43.22 19.74 41.22
CA LYS A 798 -44.57 19.89 40.67
C LYS A 798 -45.54 19.06 41.50
N SER A 799 -46.77 19.54 41.69
CA SER A 799 -47.84 18.69 42.22
C SER A 799 -48.25 17.67 41.17
N ASP A 800 -48.49 16.43 41.57
CA ASP A 800 -49.07 15.37 40.73
C ASP A 800 -50.58 15.59 40.42
N ASN A 801 -50.98 16.83 40.10
CA ASN A 801 -52.35 17.15 39.70
C ASN A 801 -52.61 16.75 38.23
N THR A 802 -51.93 15.72 37.74
CA THR A 802 -52.25 15.18 36.43
C THR A 802 -53.66 14.60 36.51
N THR A 803 -54.50 14.97 35.54
CA THR A 803 -55.87 14.43 35.47
C THR A 803 -55.81 13.03 34.91
N ALA A 804 -56.59 12.11 35.49
CA ALA A 804 -56.78 10.76 34.97
C ALA A 804 -56.98 10.78 33.44
N PRO A 805 -56.39 9.81 32.71
CA PRO A 805 -56.54 9.75 31.27
C PRO A 805 -58.03 9.59 30.94
N LYS A 806 -58.47 10.29 29.90
CA LYS A 806 -59.89 10.42 29.61
C LYS A 806 -60.21 10.23 28.13
N ILE A 807 -61.13 9.33 27.82
CA ILE A 807 -61.65 9.16 26.46
C ILE A 807 -62.45 10.39 26.05
N ILE A 808 -62.14 10.93 24.87
CA ILE A 808 -62.76 12.14 24.31
C ILE A 808 -63.56 11.88 23.03
N SER A 809 -63.18 10.91 22.21
CA SER A 809 -63.90 10.52 20.99
C SER A 809 -63.53 9.12 20.54
N ALA A 810 -64.36 8.50 19.71
CA ALA A 810 -64.06 7.23 19.06
C ALA A 810 -64.60 7.24 17.62
N ALA A 811 -63.85 6.68 16.68
CA ALA A 811 -64.23 6.57 15.28
C ALA A 811 -63.92 5.18 14.74
N ALA A 812 -64.83 4.59 13.96
CA ALA A 812 -64.55 3.41 13.17
C ALA A 812 -63.79 3.83 11.92
N THR A 813 -62.62 3.25 11.68
CA THR A 813 -61.73 3.62 10.57
C THR A 813 -61.55 2.51 9.55
N ASP A 814 -61.97 1.29 9.90
CA ASP A 814 -62.01 0.13 9.03
C ASP A 814 -63.05 -0.89 9.56
N LYS A 815 -63.29 -1.95 8.79
CA LYS A 815 -64.28 -2.99 9.03
C LYS A 815 -64.17 -3.62 10.42
N ASN A 816 -63.00 -3.64 11.05
CA ASN A 816 -62.79 -4.23 12.37
C ASN A 816 -61.94 -3.33 13.28
N THR A 817 -61.89 -2.02 13.03
CA THR A 817 -61.00 -1.10 13.74
C THR A 817 -61.77 0.11 14.27
N ILE A 818 -61.61 0.37 15.57
CA ILE A 818 -62.11 1.59 16.22
C ILE A 818 -60.91 2.32 16.84
N VAL A 819 -60.70 3.56 16.44
CA VAL A 819 -59.68 4.45 17.01
C VAL A 819 -60.33 5.31 18.10
N VAL A 820 -59.80 5.21 19.32
CA VAL A 820 -60.28 5.91 20.50
C VAL A 820 -59.28 6.98 20.89
N LYS A 821 -59.69 8.25 20.81
CA LYS A 821 -58.85 9.38 21.18
C LYS A 821 -58.99 9.66 22.68
N ILE A 822 -57.86 9.87 23.35
CA ILE A 822 -57.82 10.19 24.78
C ILE A 822 -57.17 11.56 25.03
N LYS A 823 -57.47 12.11 26.22
CA LYS A 823 -56.82 13.29 26.78
C LYS A 823 -56.04 12.86 28.03
N GLY A 824 -54.75 13.15 28.03
CA GLY A 824 -53.81 12.56 28.99
C GLY A 824 -53.17 11.30 28.40
N SER A 825 -52.16 10.76 29.07
CA SER A 825 -51.46 9.55 28.65
C SER A 825 -51.85 8.36 29.53
N ILE A 826 -51.80 7.16 28.96
CA ILE A 826 -51.92 5.90 29.69
C ILE A 826 -50.55 5.19 29.78
N ASN A 827 -50.47 4.21 30.67
CA ASN A 827 -49.44 3.20 30.72
C ASN A 827 -49.83 2.07 29.75
N ALA A 828 -49.11 1.96 28.62
CA ALA A 828 -49.40 0.97 27.59
C ALA A 828 -49.34 -0.48 28.12
N ASN A 829 -48.51 -0.76 29.13
CA ASN A 829 -48.39 -2.10 29.72
C ASN A 829 -49.58 -2.51 30.59
N THR A 830 -50.50 -1.58 30.87
CA THR A 830 -51.76 -1.85 31.57
C THR A 830 -52.96 -1.76 30.64
N LEU A 831 -52.74 -1.51 29.34
CA LEU A 831 -53.82 -1.41 28.38
C LEU A 831 -54.42 -2.79 28.14
N GLU A 832 -55.67 -2.98 28.56
CA GLU A 832 -56.42 -4.22 28.34
C GLU A 832 -57.61 -3.95 27.42
N PRO A 833 -57.81 -4.75 26.35
CA PRO A 833 -58.96 -4.60 25.46
C PRO A 833 -60.29 -4.87 26.18
N ASP A 834 -60.28 -5.65 27.25
CA ASP A 834 -61.45 -5.98 28.05
C ASP A 834 -61.98 -4.78 28.86
N ASP A 835 -61.20 -3.70 29.02
CA ASP A 835 -61.67 -2.46 29.67
C ASP A 835 -62.77 -1.74 28.88
N PHE A 836 -62.92 -2.04 27.58
CA PHE A 836 -63.80 -1.32 26.65
C PHE A 836 -65.13 -2.06 26.44
N TYR A 837 -66.23 -1.42 26.85
CA TYR A 837 -67.59 -1.93 26.64
C TYR A 837 -68.24 -1.31 25.40
N ILE A 838 -68.31 -2.07 24.30
CA ILE A 838 -68.78 -1.58 22.99
C ILE A 838 -70.14 -2.19 22.64
N THR A 839 -71.12 -1.36 22.24
CA THR A 839 -72.50 -1.84 21.94
C THR A 839 -73.07 -1.28 20.63
N ALA A 840 -73.93 -2.05 19.96
CA ALA A 840 -74.65 -1.68 18.74
C ALA A 840 -76.18 -1.78 18.92
N GLY A 841 -76.72 -1.00 19.86
CA GLY A 841 -78.15 -1.02 20.19
C GLY A 841 -78.60 -2.34 20.83
N LYS A 842 -79.90 -2.65 20.72
CA LYS A 842 -80.52 -3.84 21.35
C LYS A 842 -80.94 -4.89 20.33
N ASP A 843 -80.84 -6.16 20.69
CA ASP A 843 -81.35 -7.28 19.92
C ASP A 843 -82.88 -7.38 19.98
N LYS A 844 -83.47 -8.39 19.32
CA LYS A 844 -84.92 -8.62 19.31
C LYS A 844 -85.50 -9.02 20.68
N TYR A 845 -84.66 -9.30 21.67
CA TYR A 845 -85.03 -9.67 23.04
C TYR A 845 -84.81 -8.53 24.03
N GLY A 846 -84.23 -7.40 23.61
CA GLY A 846 -83.94 -6.24 24.45
C GLY A 846 -82.55 -6.23 25.10
N ASN A 847 -81.71 -7.23 24.82
CA ASN A 847 -80.33 -7.30 25.30
C ASN A 847 -79.43 -6.43 24.43
N ASP A 848 -78.36 -5.89 25.00
CA ASP A 848 -77.39 -5.13 24.22
C ASP A 848 -76.64 -6.05 23.25
N ILE A 849 -76.42 -5.56 22.04
CA ILE A 849 -75.58 -6.23 21.06
C ILE A 849 -74.15 -5.79 21.35
N VAL A 850 -73.40 -6.62 22.06
CA VAL A 850 -72.02 -6.34 22.45
C VAL A 850 -71.06 -6.65 21.30
N ILE A 851 -70.15 -5.71 21.02
CA ILE A 851 -69.01 -5.87 20.13
C ILE A 851 -67.77 -6.03 21.03
N THR A 852 -67.00 -7.08 20.84
CA THR A 852 -65.83 -7.36 21.69
C THR A 852 -64.58 -6.81 21.03
N ALA A 853 -63.81 -6.00 21.75
CA ALA A 853 -62.42 -5.71 21.40
C ALA A 853 -61.57 -6.91 21.83
N TRP A 854 -60.75 -7.45 20.93
CA TRP A 854 -59.85 -8.57 21.23
C TRP A 854 -58.38 -8.18 21.24
N ASP A 855 -58.08 -6.96 20.81
CA ASP A 855 -56.75 -6.36 20.86
C ASP A 855 -56.89 -4.84 21.01
N ALA A 856 -55.92 -4.24 21.69
CA ALA A 856 -55.84 -2.81 21.94
C ALA A 856 -54.37 -2.37 21.88
N VAL A 857 -54.08 -1.36 21.06
CA VAL A 857 -52.72 -0.81 20.89
C VAL A 857 -52.74 0.67 21.20
N TYR A 858 -51.80 1.14 22.02
CA TYR A 858 -51.66 2.57 22.34
C TYR A 858 -50.67 3.26 21.40
N ASP A 859 -51.15 4.27 20.68
CA ASP A 859 -50.36 5.24 19.93
C ASP A 859 -50.14 6.48 20.81
N ALA A 860 -48.93 6.55 21.38
CA ALA A 860 -48.55 7.62 22.30
C ALA A 860 -48.37 8.99 21.60
N ASP A 861 -47.99 8.99 20.33
CA ASP A 861 -47.73 10.22 19.56
C ASP A 861 -49.04 10.96 19.27
N ASN A 862 -50.10 10.20 18.97
CA ASN A 862 -51.42 10.74 18.66
C ASN A 862 -52.38 10.77 19.86
N ASN A 863 -51.98 10.17 21.00
CA ASN A 863 -52.83 9.91 22.17
C ASN A 863 -54.10 9.14 21.78
N GLU A 864 -53.91 8.03 21.06
CA GLU A 864 -54.97 7.21 20.49
C GLU A 864 -54.83 5.75 20.92
N ILE A 865 -55.94 5.07 21.15
CA ILE A 865 -56.02 3.64 21.42
C ILE A 865 -56.72 3.01 20.23
N ILE A 866 -56.04 2.10 19.55
CA ILE A 866 -56.54 1.40 18.37
C ILE A 866 -57.10 0.06 18.84
N LEU A 867 -58.42 -0.08 18.80
CA LEU A 867 -59.13 -1.29 19.16
C LEU A 867 -59.38 -2.14 17.92
N THR A 868 -59.01 -3.42 17.99
CA THR A 868 -59.43 -4.40 16.99
C THR A 868 -60.62 -5.18 17.51
N VAL A 869 -61.73 -5.13 16.78
CA VAL A 869 -63.01 -5.69 17.22
C VAL A 869 -63.39 -6.96 16.46
N ASN A 870 -64.31 -7.74 17.01
CA ASN A 870 -64.81 -8.98 16.43
C ASN A 870 -65.98 -8.80 15.45
N ALA A 871 -66.43 -7.56 15.22
CA ALA A 871 -67.56 -7.22 14.36
C ALA A 871 -67.11 -6.60 13.04
N ASP A 872 -67.84 -6.90 11.97
CA ASP A 872 -67.69 -6.25 10.66
C ASP A 872 -68.52 -4.96 10.62
N ILE A 873 -67.88 -3.83 10.93
CA ILE A 873 -68.45 -2.48 10.85
C ILE A 873 -68.66 -2.11 9.39
N GLU A 874 -69.86 -1.62 9.07
CA GLU A 874 -70.24 -1.09 7.76
C GLU A 874 -69.56 0.27 7.54
N SER A 875 -69.28 0.62 6.28
CA SER A 875 -68.59 1.88 5.91
C SER A 875 -69.46 3.15 6.11
N ASP A 876 -70.50 3.07 6.92
CA ASP A 876 -71.26 4.20 7.45
C ASP A 876 -71.14 4.30 8.97
N GLY A 877 -70.23 3.53 9.58
CA GLY A 877 -69.96 3.46 11.01
C GLY A 877 -71.01 2.70 11.80
N THR A 878 -71.82 1.87 11.14
CA THR A 878 -72.88 1.09 11.78
C THR A 878 -72.59 -0.41 11.77
N PHE A 879 -73.28 -1.15 12.65
CA PHE A 879 -73.27 -2.61 12.64
C PHE A 879 -74.70 -3.12 12.46
N ASN A 880 -74.98 -3.78 11.33
CA ASN A 880 -76.33 -4.19 10.93
C ASN A 880 -77.32 -3.01 10.92
N GLY A 881 -76.89 -1.85 10.40
CA GLY A 881 -77.66 -0.61 10.36
C GLY A 881 -77.92 0.06 11.72
N LYS A 882 -77.21 -0.34 12.79
CA LYS A 882 -77.32 0.26 14.14
C LYS A 882 -76.07 1.03 14.50
N SER A 883 -76.25 2.21 15.10
CA SER A 883 -75.12 3.01 15.62
C SER A 883 -74.38 2.29 16.73
N ILE A 884 -73.04 2.41 16.71
CA ILE A 884 -72.13 1.84 17.69
C ILE A 884 -71.82 2.88 18.79
N TYR A 885 -71.72 2.43 20.03
CA TYR A 885 -71.38 3.22 21.21
C TYR A 885 -70.24 2.57 21.98
N LEU A 886 -69.28 3.38 22.42
CA LEU A 886 -68.14 3.01 23.25
C LEU A 886 -68.39 3.51 24.69
N ASP A 887 -68.24 2.62 25.66
CA ASP A 887 -68.14 2.92 27.09
C ASP A 887 -66.93 2.18 27.69
N LEU A 888 -66.71 2.34 28.99
CA LEU A 888 -65.78 1.50 29.76
C LEU A 888 -66.57 0.53 30.65
N GLU A 889 -65.94 -0.56 31.04
CA GLU A 889 -66.44 -1.45 32.10
C GLU A 889 -66.54 -0.71 33.45
N ASP A 890 -67.12 -1.38 34.45
CA ASP A 890 -67.27 -0.82 35.81
C ASP A 890 -65.91 -0.36 36.38
N GLU A 891 -65.89 0.73 37.14
CA GLU A 891 -64.65 1.38 37.61
C GLU A 891 -63.69 0.43 38.36
N ASP A 892 -64.21 -0.58 39.04
CA ASP A 892 -63.42 -1.59 39.74
C ASP A 892 -62.70 -2.56 38.79
N ASP A 893 -63.22 -2.77 37.57
CA ASP A 893 -62.73 -3.74 36.56
C ASP A 893 -61.80 -3.10 35.51
N ILE A 894 -61.64 -1.76 35.49
CA ILE A 894 -60.71 -1.09 34.59
C ILE A 894 -59.27 -1.27 35.08
N ASP A 895 -58.43 -1.91 34.26
CA ASP A 895 -57.00 -2.13 34.52
C ASP A 895 -56.10 -1.04 33.90
N THR A 896 -56.53 -0.40 32.80
CA THR A 896 -55.78 0.66 32.14
C THR A 896 -55.63 1.88 33.04
N VAL A 897 -54.39 2.23 33.39
CA VAL A 897 -54.05 3.39 34.23
C VAL A 897 -53.04 4.30 33.52
N ASN A 898 -52.82 5.51 34.02
CA ASN A 898 -51.63 6.30 33.69
C ASN A 898 -50.44 5.94 34.59
N ILE A 899 -49.30 6.60 34.36
CA ILE A 899 -48.06 6.42 35.15
C ILE A 899 -48.22 6.75 36.65
N PHE A 900 -49.31 7.43 37.03
CA PHE A 900 -49.64 7.78 38.42
C PHE A 900 -50.70 6.83 39.02
N ASN A 901 -50.99 5.70 38.36
CA ASN A 901 -52.03 4.73 38.70
C ASN A 901 -53.47 5.29 38.72
N GLN A 902 -53.74 6.37 37.99
CA GLN A 902 -55.09 6.88 37.81
C GLN A 902 -55.76 6.16 36.63
N LYS A 903 -56.93 5.55 36.85
CA LYS A 903 -57.66 4.74 35.86
C LYS A 903 -58.14 5.55 34.66
N LEU A 904 -58.17 4.92 33.48
CA LEU A 904 -58.81 5.44 32.28
C LEU A 904 -60.29 5.74 32.58
N SER A 905 -60.75 6.89 32.13
CA SER A 905 -62.10 7.37 32.43
C SER A 905 -62.83 7.80 31.18
N ILE A 906 -64.16 7.73 31.22
CA ILE A 906 -65.05 8.27 30.20
C ILE A 906 -66.17 9.05 30.90
N SER A 907 -66.58 10.19 30.33
CA SER A 907 -67.61 11.02 30.98
C SER A 907 -69.03 10.46 30.83
N SER A 908 -69.25 9.73 29.76
CA SER A 908 -70.51 9.11 29.36
C SER A 908 -70.24 8.31 28.09
N SER A 909 -71.01 7.26 27.83
CA SER A 909 -70.99 6.54 26.56
C SER A 909 -70.88 7.47 25.33
N ILE A 910 -69.91 7.21 24.46
CA ILE A 910 -69.61 8.00 23.26
C ILE A 910 -70.11 7.25 22.03
N LYS A 911 -70.84 7.95 21.15
CA LYS A 911 -71.17 7.40 19.84
C LYS A 911 -69.89 7.28 19.00
N VAL A 912 -69.61 6.08 18.49
CA VAL A 912 -68.52 5.85 17.55
C VAL A 912 -68.91 6.50 16.21
N THR A 913 -68.11 7.47 15.76
CA THR A 913 -68.31 8.14 14.47
C THR A 913 -67.72 7.31 13.33
N GLU A 914 -68.06 7.67 12.10
CA GLU A 914 -67.46 7.05 10.92
C GLU A 914 -66.27 7.86 10.43
N ASP A 915 -65.18 7.17 10.11
CA ASP A 915 -63.96 7.74 9.51
C ASP A 915 -63.23 6.70 8.61
N PHE A 916 -63.99 5.88 7.86
CA PHE A 916 -63.40 4.96 6.89
C PHE A 916 -62.69 5.72 5.76
N LYS A 917 -61.66 5.10 5.21
CA LYS A 917 -61.04 5.58 3.98
C LYS A 917 -61.91 5.23 2.77
N PRO A 918 -62.11 6.16 1.82
CA PRO A 918 -62.79 5.83 0.58
C PRO A 918 -61.96 4.83 -0.24
N VAL A 919 -62.62 3.81 -0.77
CA VAL A 919 -62.00 2.79 -1.62
C VAL A 919 -62.80 2.56 -2.89
N ALA A 920 -62.12 2.25 -3.99
CA ALA A 920 -62.78 1.76 -5.19
C ALA A 920 -63.05 0.25 -5.04
N LYS A 921 -64.24 -0.22 -5.45
CA LYS A 921 -64.70 -1.60 -5.23
C LYS A 921 -64.56 -2.48 -6.46
N SER A 922 -65.04 -2.00 -7.61
CA SER A 922 -65.15 -2.78 -8.85
C SER A 922 -65.32 -1.89 -10.07
N ILE A 923 -65.13 -2.44 -11.26
CA ILE A 923 -65.75 -1.93 -12.48
C ILE A 923 -67.17 -2.49 -12.52
N ASP A 924 -68.18 -1.64 -12.46
CA ASP A 924 -69.59 -2.08 -12.47
C ASP A 924 -70.10 -2.33 -13.89
N SER A 925 -69.59 -1.56 -14.88
CA SER A 925 -69.89 -1.77 -16.29
C SER A 925 -68.78 -1.23 -17.19
N ALA A 926 -68.59 -1.87 -18.36
CA ALA A 926 -67.72 -1.42 -19.43
C ALA A 926 -68.35 -1.73 -20.80
N TYR A 927 -68.71 -0.72 -21.59
CA TYR A 927 -69.38 -0.90 -22.89
C TYR A 927 -69.00 0.16 -23.93
N TYR A 928 -69.28 -0.13 -25.20
CA TYR A 928 -69.15 0.85 -26.27
C TYR A 928 -70.48 1.59 -26.56
N GLU A 929 -70.45 2.92 -26.54
CA GLU A 929 -71.56 3.78 -26.95
C GLU A 929 -71.25 4.55 -28.24
N LYS A 930 -72.14 4.41 -29.22
CA LYS A 930 -71.98 5.03 -30.54
C LYS A 930 -72.02 6.56 -30.43
N ASN A 931 -71.01 7.21 -31.02
CA ASN A 931 -70.77 8.66 -30.98
C ASN A 931 -70.27 9.23 -29.63
N VAL A 932 -70.03 8.38 -28.63
CA VAL A 932 -69.42 8.80 -27.35
C VAL A 932 -68.04 8.17 -27.18
N GLY A 933 -67.91 6.86 -27.39
CA GLY A 933 -66.67 6.11 -27.17
C GLY A 933 -66.90 4.87 -26.32
N THR A 934 -65.83 4.34 -25.74
CA THR A 934 -65.89 3.24 -24.76
C THR A 934 -66.02 3.83 -23.36
N ILE A 935 -67.03 3.41 -22.60
CA ILE A 935 -67.37 3.92 -21.27
C ILE A 935 -67.10 2.83 -20.24
N VAL A 936 -66.44 3.20 -19.14
CA VAL A 936 -66.18 2.32 -17.99
C VAL A 936 -66.61 3.03 -16.71
N TYR A 937 -67.35 2.33 -15.85
CA TYR A 937 -67.77 2.84 -14.55
C TYR A 937 -67.05 2.11 -13.42
N VAL A 938 -66.38 2.86 -12.54
CA VAL A 938 -65.74 2.33 -11.33
C VAL A 938 -66.54 2.74 -10.11
N ARG A 939 -66.97 1.76 -9.32
CA ARG A 939 -67.74 1.94 -8.08
C ARG A 939 -66.84 2.34 -6.91
N LEU A 940 -67.33 3.22 -6.05
CA LEU A 940 -66.67 3.67 -4.84
C LEU A 940 -67.47 3.27 -3.59
N SER A 941 -66.80 3.14 -2.45
CA SER A 941 -67.44 2.86 -1.15
C SER A 941 -68.33 4.01 -0.68
N GLU A 942 -67.99 5.25 -1.03
CA GLU A 942 -68.65 6.45 -0.52
C GLU A 942 -68.44 7.66 -1.44
N ASN A 943 -69.07 8.78 -1.08
CA ASN A 943 -68.92 10.04 -1.80
C ASN A 943 -67.57 10.71 -1.53
N LEU A 944 -66.89 11.10 -2.60
CA LEU A 944 -65.69 11.92 -2.59
C LEU A 944 -66.04 13.42 -2.60
N LYS A 945 -65.13 14.24 -2.11
CA LYS A 945 -65.15 15.71 -2.15
C LYS A 945 -64.77 16.22 -3.55
N LEU A 946 -65.52 15.78 -4.54
CA LEU A 946 -65.41 16.14 -5.95
C LEU A 946 -66.75 16.69 -6.45
N ILE A 947 -66.72 17.43 -7.56
CA ILE A 947 -67.93 18.06 -8.10
C ILE A 947 -68.72 17.01 -8.88
N HIS A 948 -69.94 16.73 -8.44
CA HIS A 948 -70.84 15.77 -9.09
C HIS A 948 -71.14 16.19 -10.53
N GLY A 949 -70.95 15.26 -11.47
CA GLY A 949 -71.23 15.40 -12.90
C GLY A 949 -70.14 16.10 -13.71
N GLU A 950 -69.05 16.55 -13.08
CA GLU A 950 -67.96 17.25 -13.76
C GLU A 950 -66.78 16.34 -14.09
N GLN A 951 -66.02 16.74 -15.12
CA GLN A 951 -64.76 16.10 -15.47
C GLN A 951 -63.70 16.47 -14.42
N LEU A 952 -62.90 15.49 -14.01
CA LEU A 952 -61.76 15.72 -13.14
C LEU A 952 -60.79 16.72 -13.78
N ASN A 953 -60.24 17.62 -12.95
CA ASN A 953 -59.22 18.56 -13.39
C ASN A 953 -57.91 17.82 -13.76
N ALA A 954 -56.95 18.53 -14.35
CA ALA A 954 -55.69 17.94 -14.80
C ALA A 954 -54.89 17.28 -13.66
N ASN A 955 -54.94 17.82 -12.44
CA ASN A 955 -54.21 17.27 -11.31
C ASN A 955 -54.82 15.94 -10.86
N ASP A 956 -56.15 15.88 -10.73
CA ASP A 956 -56.86 14.68 -10.30
C ASP A 956 -56.86 13.58 -11.37
N SER A 957 -57.07 13.95 -12.64
CA SER A 957 -57.02 13.00 -13.76
C SER A 957 -55.62 12.44 -14.02
N SER A 958 -54.55 13.19 -13.72
CA SER A 958 -53.16 12.72 -13.87
C SER A 958 -52.78 11.55 -12.97
N GLN A 959 -53.57 11.27 -11.93
CA GLN A 959 -53.40 10.12 -11.04
C GLN A 959 -53.91 8.81 -11.66
N PHE A 960 -54.66 8.88 -12.77
CA PHE A 960 -55.17 7.70 -13.46
C PHE A 960 -54.24 7.25 -14.61
N ARG A 961 -54.19 5.94 -14.86
CA ARG A 961 -53.60 5.33 -16.05
C ARG A 961 -54.61 4.37 -16.64
N ILE A 962 -55.16 4.74 -17.80
CA ILE A 962 -56.14 3.91 -18.52
C ILE A 962 -55.41 3.14 -19.61
N LYS A 963 -55.59 1.82 -19.65
CA LYS A 963 -54.96 0.97 -20.66
C LYS A 963 -55.99 0.13 -21.40
N VAL A 964 -55.84 0.02 -22.71
CA VAL A 964 -56.59 -0.92 -23.56
C VAL A 964 -55.63 -1.97 -24.09
N ASN A 965 -55.89 -3.24 -23.81
CA ASN A 965 -55.00 -4.38 -24.15
C ASN A 965 -53.53 -4.12 -23.76
N GLY A 966 -53.33 -3.50 -22.60
CA GLY A 966 -52.01 -3.20 -22.04
C GLY A 966 -51.34 -1.91 -22.56
N LYS A 967 -51.93 -1.19 -23.52
CA LYS A 967 -51.42 0.10 -24.01
C LYS A 967 -52.14 1.27 -23.34
N THR A 968 -51.38 2.23 -22.82
CA THR A 968 -51.95 3.46 -22.25
C THR A 968 -52.66 4.27 -23.31
N VAL A 969 -53.88 4.72 -23.00
CA VAL A 969 -54.73 5.57 -23.85
C VAL A 969 -55.19 6.80 -23.07
N ASP A 970 -55.49 7.88 -23.79
CA ASP A 970 -56.12 9.06 -23.20
C ASP A 970 -57.59 8.77 -22.89
N ALA A 971 -58.07 9.30 -21.77
CA ALA A 971 -59.46 9.17 -21.35
C ALA A 971 -59.93 10.42 -20.60
N LYS A 972 -61.23 10.71 -20.69
CA LYS A 972 -61.89 11.73 -19.86
C LYS A 972 -62.54 11.05 -18.67
N ILE A 973 -62.28 11.55 -17.47
CA ILE A 973 -62.76 10.94 -16.22
C ILE A 973 -63.72 11.92 -15.56
N TYR A 974 -64.92 11.46 -15.24
CA TYR A 974 -65.97 12.22 -14.58
C TYR A 974 -66.30 11.57 -13.25
N TYR A 975 -66.77 12.35 -12.28
CA TYR A 975 -67.17 11.85 -10.97
C TYR A 975 -68.66 12.09 -10.70
N TYR A 976 -69.32 11.12 -10.09
CA TYR A 976 -70.72 11.20 -9.68
C TYR A 976 -70.88 10.73 -8.24
N ASN A 977 -71.47 11.57 -7.38
CA ASN A 977 -72.00 11.15 -6.08
C ASN A 977 -73.06 10.05 -6.22
N ALA A 978 -73.21 9.26 -5.15
CA ALA A 978 -74.31 8.34 -4.93
C ALA A 978 -75.67 9.07 -4.97
N GLU A 979 -76.63 8.47 -5.68
CA GLU A 979 -77.98 8.95 -5.83
C GLU A 979 -78.94 8.24 -4.87
N SER A 980 -80.08 8.86 -4.55
CA SER A 980 -81.03 8.29 -3.59
C SER A 980 -81.77 7.04 -4.10
N LYS A 981 -81.70 6.76 -5.41
CA LYS A 981 -82.39 5.65 -6.08
C LYS A 981 -81.59 5.22 -7.31
N ASP A 982 -81.68 3.93 -7.61
CA ASP A 982 -81.15 3.27 -8.80
C ASP A 982 -82.05 3.52 -10.02
N ASP A 983 -81.47 3.92 -11.15
CA ASP A 983 -82.15 4.05 -12.44
C ASP A 983 -82.04 2.74 -13.22
N LYS A 984 -83.14 1.97 -13.22
CA LYS A 984 -83.21 0.64 -13.84
C LYS A 984 -83.01 0.64 -15.36
N ASP A 985 -83.01 1.80 -16.00
CA ASP A 985 -82.75 1.95 -17.43
C ASP A 985 -81.25 2.10 -17.76
N THR A 986 -80.37 2.16 -16.76
CA THR A 986 -78.91 2.13 -16.93
C THR A 986 -78.34 0.77 -16.50
N ASP A 987 -77.08 0.55 -16.82
CA ASP A 987 -76.33 -0.66 -16.52
C ASP A 987 -75.42 -0.52 -15.29
N VAL A 988 -75.60 0.55 -14.51
CA VAL A 988 -74.82 0.85 -13.30
C VAL A 988 -75.74 1.18 -12.15
N ASP A 989 -75.37 0.79 -10.94
CA ASP A 989 -76.16 1.10 -9.75
C ASP A 989 -75.85 2.53 -9.27
N GLU A 990 -76.74 3.48 -9.57
CA GLU A 990 -76.51 4.88 -9.20
C GLU A 990 -76.60 5.16 -7.70
N THR A 991 -77.03 4.20 -6.89
CA THR A 991 -77.02 4.36 -5.42
C THR A 991 -75.62 4.39 -4.83
N TYR A 992 -74.59 4.19 -5.67
CA TYR A 992 -73.19 4.28 -5.29
C TYR A 992 -72.47 5.40 -6.03
N ALA A 993 -71.50 6.00 -5.34
CA ALA A 993 -70.59 6.95 -5.95
C ALA A 993 -69.71 6.23 -6.98
N ARG A 994 -69.38 6.93 -8.06
CA ARG A 994 -68.72 6.30 -9.21
C ARG A 994 -67.86 7.25 -10.02
N PHE A 995 -66.77 6.73 -10.57
CA PHE A 995 -66.06 7.36 -11.68
C PHE A 995 -66.61 6.86 -13.01
N LYS A 996 -66.83 7.76 -13.97
CA LYS A 996 -67.13 7.44 -15.37
C LYS A 996 -65.91 7.79 -16.23
N ILE A 997 -65.30 6.77 -16.82
CA ILE A 997 -64.14 6.91 -17.70
C ILE A 997 -64.64 6.77 -19.15
N VAL A 998 -64.31 7.75 -20.00
CA VAL A 998 -64.67 7.77 -21.42
C VAL A 998 -63.40 7.74 -22.27
N ILE A 999 -63.22 6.67 -23.01
CA ILE A 999 -62.09 6.42 -23.92
C ILE A 999 -62.55 6.64 -25.36
N GLU A 1000 -61.79 7.37 -26.15
CA GLU A 1000 -62.12 7.60 -27.56
C GLU A 1000 -61.98 6.31 -28.38
N GLY A 1001 -63.00 5.98 -29.17
CA GLY A 1001 -62.99 4.82 -30.07
C GLY A 1001 -63.85 3.64 -29.59
N ASN A 1002 -63.94 2.62 -30.44
CA ASN A 1002 -64.68 1.39 -30.16
C ASN A 1002 -63.71 0.30 -29.72
N HIS A 1003 -63.78 -0.07 -28.45
CA HIS A 1003 -62.95 -1.11 -27.82
C HIS A 1003 -63.76 -2.32 -27.39
N ARG A 1004 -64.93 -2.56 -28.00
CA ARG A 1004 -65.73 -3.76 -27.73
C ARG A 1004 -64.90 -5.03 -27.93
N GLY A 1005 -64.87 -5.89 -26.90
CA GLY A 1005 -64.08 -7.11 -26.83
C GLY A 1005 -62.62 -6.93 -26.39
N ASP A 1006 -62.13 -5.70 -26.25
CA ASP A 1006 -60.81 -5.41 -25.68
C ASP A 1006 -60.88 -5.41 -24.14
N LYS A 1007 -59.73 -5.67 -23.49
CA LYS A 1007 -59.59 -5.51 -22.04
C LYS A 1007 -59.21 -4.08 -21.70
N VAL A 1008 -60.06 -3.39 -20.93
CA VAL A 1008 -59.75 -2.09 -20.36
C VAL A 1008 -59.30 -2.25 -18.93
N GLN A 1009 -58.14 -1.67 -18.61
CA GLN A 1009 -57.58 -1.59 -17.27
C GLN A 1009 -57.61 -0.14 -16.78
N VAL A 1010 -58.18 0.07 -15.60
CA VAL A 1010 -58.23 1.37 -14.91
C VAL A 1010 -57.34 1.29 -13.69
N ILE A 1011 -56.27 2.07 -13.69
CA ILE A 1011 -55.31 2.15 -12.58
C ILE A 1011 -55.38 3.56 -11.98
N PHE A 1012 -55.40 3.67 -10.67
CA PHE A 1012 -55.27 4.91 -9.92
C PHE A 1012 -54.08 4.81 -8.96
N TYR A 1013 -53.21 5.81 -9.01
CA TYR A 1013 -52.10 6.00 -8.08
C TYR A 1013 -52.28 7.33 -7.37
N ARG A 1014 -52.49 7.27 -6.06
CA ARG A 1014 -52.62 8.44 -5.19
C ARG A 1014 -51.36 9.28 -5.25
N ALA A 1015 -51.53 10.60 -5.40
CA ALA A 1015 -50.43 11.56 -5.30
C ALA A 1015 -49.90 11.67 -3.87
N THR A 1016 -48.61 12.03 -3.73
CA THR A 1016 -47.93 12.21 -2.42
C THR A 1016 -48.67 13.20 -1.51
N LYS A 1017 -49.32 14.20 -2.10
CA LYS A 1017 -50.34 15.03 -1.45
C LYS A 1017 -51.69 14.65 -2.04
N ALA A 1018 -52.53 13.95 -1.26
CA ALA A 1018 -53.83 13.50 -1.73
C ALA A 1018 -54.72 14.68 -2.14
N THR A 1019 -55.24 14.64 -3.36
CA THR A 1019 -56.19 15.64 -3.88
C THR A 1019 -57.61 15.09 -4.04
N ILE A 1020 -57.74 13.75 -4.15
CA ILE A 1020 -59.01 13.04 -4.17
C ILE A 1020 -59.25 12.44 -2.79
N VAL A 1021 -60.15 13.08 -2.03
CA VAL A 1021 -60.47 12.74 -0.63
C VAL A 1021 -61.99 12.68 -0.44
N ASP A 1022 -62.46 12.08 0.65
CA ASP A 1022 -63.86 12.16 1.10
C ASP A 1022 -64.19 13.50 1.80
N ALA A 1023 -65.37 13.59 2.43
CA ALA A 1023 -65.77 14.77 3.19
C ALA A 1023 -64.96 14.97 4.49
N SER A 1024 -64.48 13.89 5.10
CA SER A 1024 -63.66 13.86 6.32
C SER A 1024 -62.19 14.19 6.04
N GLY A 1025 -61.76 14.15 4.78
CA GLY A 1025 -60.39 14.39 4.34
C GLY A 1025 -59.56 13.13 4.11
N ASN A 1026 -60.16 11.94 4.23
CA ASN A 1026 -59.49 10.67 3.98
C ASN A 1026 -59.24 10.49 2.49
N ALA A 1027 -58.02 10.08 2.12
CA ALA A 1027 -57.63 9.92 0.74
C ALA A 1027 -58.17 8.62 0.14
N LEU A 1028 -58.56 8.68 -1.14
CA LEU A 1028 -58.87 7.48 -1.92
C LEU A 1028 -57.61 6.61 -2.07
N ASP A 1029 -57.73 5.34 -1.76
CA ASP A 1029 -56.63 4.38 -1.90
C ASP A 1029 -56.38 3.96 -3.36
N ASP A 1030 -55.15 3.53 -3.63
CA ASP A 1030 -54.71 3.01 -4.93
C ASP A 1030 -55.57 1.82 -5.36
N PHE A 1031 -55.90 1.75 -6.64
CA PHE A 1031 -56.64 0.60 -7.18
C PHE A 1031 -56.26 0.27 -8.61
N ASN A 1032 -56.56 -0.96 -9.01
CA ASN A 1032 -56.29 -1.49 -10.34
C ASN A 1032 -57.35 -2.52 -10.72
N PHE A 1033 -58.27 -2.14 -11.60
CA PHE A 1033 -59.31 -3.02 -12.11
C PHE A 1033 -59.14 -3.27 -13.60
N THR A 1034 -59.55 -4.44 -14.07
CA THR A 1034 -59.54 -4.80 -15.49
C THR A 1034 -60.84 -5.50 -15.84
N GLU A 1035 -61.49 -5.06 -16.92
CA GLU A 1035 -62.74 -5.64 -17.41
C GLU A 1035 -62.72 -5.75 -18.94
N THR A 1036 -63.48 -6.69 -19.50
CA THR A 1036 -63.68 -6.80 -20.96
C THR A 1036 -64.87 -5.94 -21.38
N VAL A 1037 -64.71 -5.12 -22.41
CA VAL A 1037 -65.76 -4.20 -22.87
C VAL A 1037 -66.84 -4.96 -23.64
N ASP A 1038 -68.10 -4.78 -23.25
CA ASP A 1038 -69.27 -5.45 -23.83
C ASP A 1038 -69.75 -4.93 -25.19
#